data_AF-A0A1G3QEZ5-F1
#
_entry.id   AF-A0A1G3QEZ5-F1
#
_cell.length_a   1.000
_cell.length_b   1.000
_cell.length_c   1.000
_cell.angle_alpha   90.00
_cell.angle_beta   90.00
_cell.angle_gamma   90.00
#
_symmetry.space_group_name_H-M   'P 1'
#
loop_
_entity.id
_entity.type
_entity.pdbx_description
1 polymer ?
#
loop_
_entity_poly.entity_id
_entity_poly.type
_entity_poly.pdbx_seq_one_letter_code
_entity_poly.pdbx_strand_id
1 'polypeptide(L)'
;MIQSSGSIITLTPAIETYLQKMHHLNIDLFTLPSPYVYRKDMSKDYEHSYVYLDKGEIIAYFLIYSNPEKNAFHLYKQVTSPFRRGAGIGSAFFEKFASNISNDSLVFLFSWEKNTETFEFFQRRGFEARDKYTDKKLTFIRMEAKGAVLKEKLSELSSQDISLQKENLDKARHDANKILRLMSNFINILTVENCQEIIETIKNENNALVNLLNSWEENNQLKKHEIDLTGMVVDRIMPFIEMSRGGCRFSFTVEKMIPRVQGHYSHTERALVNLISNSLEAIEQAGRSGKIYISIKENYNDTVSLTIRDNGSGIDEEYLRPGEDGLPRFVGLSINRQGGHGMGSRQIFDAFGRDNIHITSRKNRGTTWEIFFKKIRYGAVYALNSIRYRVLEIQNLLDVKLSVESFDFSVTIPFIWQIRKTEILLYDIIYLFSERCNIRDVFRSILDYRYGSLPIEKFKDDINSLRPESGEISKWVIDLSRKIKSFEEFVLANVQYTDKVKYSLFASYAQATEKIIVFTLDPERERFLCADRKLVEHADLALFLGRDKEDLLRGEYRGDLKEIDNPVYLGVWRIDTADDFEKKLKLLRRGAQALIAIGINKNKKVKFYETTSNTWQQKINTLKILTLEKLAGFSDSELFSIAEEADDYLENLVFVG
;
A
#
# COMPACT_ATOMS: atom_id res chain seq x y z
N MET A 1 12.26 17.59 19.01
CA MET A 1 13.35 16.74 19.55
C MET A 1 12.78 15.38 19.89
N ILE A 2 13.20 14.33 19.17
CA ILE A 2 13.16 12.94 19.66
C ILE A 2 14.64 12.60 19.79
N GLN A 3 15.16 12.53 21.02
CA GLN A 3 16.51 12.01 21.23
C GLN A 3 16.52 10.57 20.68
N SER A 4 17.34 10.32 19.66
CA SER A 4 17.59 8.97 19.17
C SER A 4 18.24 8.19 20.31
N SER A 5 17.54 7.19 20.82
CA SER A 5 18.02 6.26 21.84
C SER A 5 19.09 5.28 21.31
N GLY A 6 19.87 5.71 20.32
CA GLY A 6 20.85 4.88 19.63
C GLY A 6 22.26 5.10 20.18
N SER A 7 23.03 4.03 20.28
CA SER A 7 24.41 4.03 20.77
C SER A 7 25.38 3.61 19.67
N ILE A 8 26.45 4.38 19.47
CA ILE A 8 27.58 4.00 18.62
C ILE A 8 28.52 3.11 19.44
N ILE A 9 28.78 1.88 18.96
CA ILE A 9 29.78 0.98 19.55
C ILE A 9 30.84 0.61 18.50
N THR A 10 31.98 0.09 18.95
CA THR A 10 33.05 -0.39 18.06
C THR A 10 32.66 -1.70 17.37
N LEU A 11 33.11 -1.85 16.12
CA LEU A 11 32.97 -3.09 15.37
C LEU A 11 33.90 -4.15 16.00
N THR A 12 33.41 -5.37 16.15
CA THR A 12 34.21 -6.53 16.58
C THR A 12 34.14 -7.64 15.53
N PRO A 13 35.09 -8.59 15.50
CA PRO A 13 35.01 -9.73 14.58
C PRO A 13 33.71 -10.55 14.71
N ALA A 14 33.17 -10.64 15.92
CA ALA A 14 31.87 -11.29 16.18
C ALA A 14 30.71 -10.51 15.53
N ILE A 15 30.69 -9.18 15.70
CA ILE A 15 29.69 -8.31 15.07
C ILE A 15 29.84 -8.31 13.55
N GLU A 16 31.06 -8.35 13.01
CA GLU A 16 31.28 -8.45 11.57
C GLU A 16 30.72 -9.75 10.99
N THR A 17 30.99 -10.88 11.64
CA THR A 17 30.45 -12.19 11.23
C THR A 17 28.92 -12.16 11.24
N TYR A 18 28.33 -11.44 12.18
CA TYR A 18 26.89 -11.21 12.23
C TYR A 18 26.40 -10.30 11.10
N LEU A 19 27.08 -9.19 10.82
CA LEU A 19 26.78 -8.29 9.70
C LEU A 19 26.82 -9.04 8.37
N GLN A 20 27.82 -9.88 8.12
CA GLN A 20 27.92 -10.68 6.88
C GLN A 20 26.68 -11.54 6.60
N LYS A 21 25.97 -11.98 7.65
CA LYS A 21 24.71 -12.74 7.55
C LYS A 21 23.48 -11.84 7.40
N MET A 22 23.59 -10.54 7.68
CA MET A 22 22.52 -9.56 7.53
C MET A 22 22.46 -9.04 6.09
N HIS A 23 21.77 -9.80 5.23
CA HIS A 23 21.61 -9.46 3.81
C HIS A 23 21.05 -8.06 3.57
N HIS A 24 20.17 -7.55 4.44
CA HIS A 24 19.54 -6.22 4.31
C HIS A 24 20.49 -5.03 4.60
N LEU A 25 21.62 -5.26 5.29
CA LEU A 25 22.65 -4.25 5.57
C LEU A 25 23.87 -4.38 4.64
N ASN A 26 23.96 -5.46 3.87
CA ASN A 26 25.09 -5.74 2.96
C ASN A 26 24.67 -5.82 1.50
N ILE A 27 23.62 -5.09 1.15
CA ILE A 27 23.21 -4.89 -0.24
C ILE A 27 24.12 -3.80 -0.83
N ASP A 28 25.28 -4.21 -1.33
CA ASP A 28 26.24 -3.27 -1.92
C ASP A 28 25.74 -2.73 -3.25
N LEU A 29 25.74 -1.39 -3.36
CA LEU A 29 25.33 -0.66 -4.56
C LEU A 29 26.35 -0.74 -5.71
N PHE A 30 27.60 -1.14 -5.44
CA PHE A 30 28.66 -1.42 -6.41
C PHE A 30 29.88 -2.03 -5.70
N THR A 31 30.77 -2.73 -6.44
CA THR A 31 32.07 -3.15 -5.88
C THR A 31 32.95 -1.92 -5.69
N LEU A 32 33.26 -1.56 -4.43
CA LEU A 32 34.28 -0.56 -4.14
C LEU A 32 35.66 -1.07 -4.60
N PRO A 33 36.55 -0.18 -5.09
CA PRO A 33 37.95 -0.52 -5.30
C PRO A 33 38.52 -1.22 -4.07
N SER A 34 39.35 -2.25 -4.28
CA SER A 34 39.98 -2.97 -3.18
C SER A 34 40.66 -1.97 -2.20
N PRO A 35 40.56 -2.17 -0.87
CA PRO A 35 41.14 -1.25 0.10
C PRO A 35 42.66 -1.14 -0.04
N TYR A 36 43.29 -2.08 -0.75
CA TYR A 36 44.72 -2.16 -1.00
C TYR A 36 45.19 -1.47 -2.30
N VAL A 37 44.27 -0.88 -3.08
CA VAL A 37 44.60 -0.27 -4.39
C VAL A 37 45.58 0.88 -4.24
N TYR A 38 45.40 1.73 -3.21
CA TYR A 38 46.28 2.87 -2.98
C TYR A 38 47.44 2.54 -2.03
N ARG A 39 47.18 1.75 -0.99
CA ARG A 39 48.14 1.39 0.05
C ARG A 39 48.02 -0.08 0.42
N LYS A 40 49.08 -0.86 0.16
CA LYS A 40 49.10 -2.32 0.38
C LYS A 40 49.31 -2.72 1.84
N ASP A 41 49.81 -1.80 2.66
CA ASP A 41 50.06 -1.95 4.10
C ASP A 41 48.80 -1.75 4.96
N MET A 42 47.64 -1.52 4.33
CA MET A 42 46.39 -1.34 5.03
C MET A 42 45.90 -2.65 5.66
N SER A 43 45.28 -2.56 6.83
CA SER A 43 44.56 -3.65 7.47
C SER A 43 43.27 -3.11 8.09
N LYS A 44 42.30 -3.99 8.32
CA LYS A 44 41.01 -3.56 8.89
C LYS A 44 41.21 -3.07 10.32
N ASP A 45 40.72 -1.87 10.61
CA ASP A 45 40.86 -1.22 11.92
C ASP A 45 39.55 -1.33 12.71
N TYR A 46 39.47 -2.27 13.63
CA TYR A 46 38.30 -2.45 14.50
C TYR A 46 38.15 -1.37 15.57
N GLU A 47 39.22 -0.66 15.93
CA GLU A 47 39.15 0.41 16.94
C GLU A 47 38.44 1.65 16.39
N HIS A 48 38.64 1.92 15.10
CA HIS A 48 38.04 3.06 14.40
C HIS A 48 36.84 2.67 13.52
N SER A 49 36.51 1.37 13.42
CA SER A 49 35.28 0.91 12.80
C SER A 49 34.14 0.87 13.81
N TYR A 50 32.94 1.29 13.41
CA TYR A 50 31.81 1.46 14.31
C TYR A 50 30.53 0.81 13.78
N VAL A 51 29.62 0.49 14.69
CA VAL A 51 28.24 0.13 14.37
C VAL A 51 27.28 1.00 15.17
N TYR A 52 26.14 1.34 14.57
CA TYR A 52 25.09 2.11 15.20
C TYR A 52 23.99 1.16 15.63
N LEU A 53 23.80 1.05 16.96
CA LEU A 53 22.72 0.28 17.56
C LEU A 53 21.55 1.20 17.86
N ASP A 54 20.37 0.85 17.39
CA ASP A 54 19.11 1.49 17.79
C ASP A 54 18.14 0.43 18.26
N LYS A 55 17.66 0.56 19.51
CA LYS A 55 16.75 -0.41 20.15
C LYS A 55 17.21 -1.88 20.03
N GLY A 56 18.52 -2.12 20.13
CA GLY A 56 19.11 -3.46 20.09
C GLY A 56 19.36 -4.03 18.69
N GLU A 57 19.10 -3.27 17.63
CA GLU A 57 19.36 -3.66 16.24
C GLU A 57 20.51 -2.83 15.64
N ILE A 58 21.39 -3.49 14.89
CA ILE A 58 22.42 -2.78 14.12
C ILE A 58 21.74 -2.19 12.89
N ILE A 59 21.65 -0.87 12.82
CA ILE A 59 21.00 -0.18 11.71
C ILE A 59 22.00 0.54 10.81
N ALA A 60 23.28 0.59 11.17
CA ALA A 60 24.34 1.14 10.33
C ALA A 60 25.71 0.62 10.77
N TYR A 61 26.68 0.63 9.86
CA TYR A 61 28.08 0.40 10.20
C TYR A 61 29.02 1.28 9.38
N PHE A 62 30.20 1.50 9.93
CA PHE A 62 31.28 2.28 9.37
C PHE A 62 32.57 1.47 9.46
N LEU A 63 33.14 1.12 8.32
CA LEU A 63 34.28 0.24 8.19
C LEU A 63 35.50 1.02 7.71
N ILE A 64 36.56 0.95 8.51
CA ILE A 64 37.80 1.71 8.31
C ILE A 64 38.98 0.74 8.21
N TYR A 65 39.91 1.06 7.33
CA TYR A 65 41.21 0.40 7.25
C TYR A 65 42.28 1.40 7.67
N SER A 66 43.31 0.93 8.36
CA SER A 66 44.45 1.75 8.76
C SER A 66 45.76 1.06 8.43
N ASN A 67 46.83 1.85 8.33
CA ASN A 67 48.17 1.29 8.33
C ASN A 67 48.63 0.92 9.77
N PRO A 68 49.72 0.16 9.94
CA PRO A 68 50.16 -0.30 11.27
C PRO A 68 50.48 0.85 12.24
N GLU A 69 50.95 1.98 11.71
CA GLU A 69 51.32 3.18 12.49
C GLU A 69 50.11 4.07 12.84
N LYS A 70 48.90 3.74 12.35
CA LYS A 70 47.66 4.52 12.55
C LYS A 70 47.79 6.00 12.19
N ASN A 71 48.61 6.31 11.18
CA ASN A 71 48.78 7.65 10.63
C ASN A 71 48.10 7.82 9.26
N ALA A 72 47.55 6.74 8.69
CA ALA A 72 46.75 6.77 7.47
C ALA A 72 45.49 5.91 7.62
N PHE A 73 44.33 6.46 7.28
CA PHE A 73 43.03 5.82 7.39
C PHE A 73 42.27 5.87 6.06
N HIS A 74 41.73 4.73 5.65
CA HIS A 74 40.83 4.60 4.51
C HIS A 74 39.40 4.42 5.02
N LEU A 75 38.53 5.38 4.70
CA LEU A 75 37.09 5.25 4.92
C LEU A 75 36.52 4.34 3.84
N TYR A 76 36.61 3.04 4.10
CA TYR A 76 36.32 2.03 3.08
C TYR A 76 34.83 1.94 2.81
N LYS A 77 34.01 1.84 3.87
CA LYS A 77 32.57 1.58 3.69
C LYS A 77 31.74 2.23 4.77
N GLN A 78 30.69 2.94 4.36
CA GLN A 78 29.66 3.46 5.25
C GLN A 78 28.31 2.96 4.79
N VAL A 79 27.64 2.18 5.63
CA VAL A 79 26.30 1.69 5.34
C VAL A 79 25.33 2.18 6.39
N THR A 80 24.22 2.74 5.93
CA THR A 80 23.08 3.09 6.77
C THR A 80 21.86 2.35 6.25
N SER A 81 21.08 1.79 7.16
CA SER A 81 19.83 1.12 6.86
C SER A 81 18.92 2.07 6.08
N PRO A 82 18.28 1.61 5.00
CA PRO A 82 17.37 2.42 4.20
C PRO A 82 16.22 3.00 5.04
N PHE A 83 15.86 2.36 6.16
CA PHE A 83 14.80 2.79 7.08
C PHE A 83 15.18 3.99 7.98
N ARG A 84 16.47 4.38 8.02
CA ARG A 84 16.99 5.49 8.87
C ARG A 84 17.90 6.46 8.10
N ARG A 85 17.89 6.43 6.76
CA ARG A 85 18.62 7.41 5.92
C ARG A 85 18.09 8.83 6.22
N GLY A 86 19.00 9.77 6.51
CA GLY A 86 18.65 11.16 6.88
C GLY A 86 18.59 11.46 8.39
N ALA A 87 18.73 10.46 9.28
CA ALA A 87 18.76 10.64 10.74
C ALA A 87 20.10 11.13 11.31
N GLY A 88 21.01 11.67 10.47
CA GLY A 88 22.32 12.17 10.90
C GLY A 88 23.36 11.10 11.27
N ILE A 89 23.04 9.81 11.18
CA ILE A 89 23.91 8.68 11.62
C ILE A 89 25.30 8.72 10.96
N GLY A 90 25.37 9.01 9.65
CA GLY A 90 26.64 9.13 8.94
C GLY A 90 27.53 10.26 9.46
N SER A 91 26.92 11.39 9.85
CA SER A 91 27.66 12.50 10.46
C SER A 91 28.14 12.12 11.87
N ALA A 92 27.31 11.43 12.64
CA ALA A 92 27.70 10.96 13.98
C ALA A 92 28.86 9.95 13.96
N PHE A 93 28.91 9.03 12.99
CA PHE A 93 30.08 8.17 12.79
C PHE A 93 31.33 8.96 12.44
N PHE A 94 31.19 9.95 11.56
CA PHE A 94 32.30 10.77 11.12
C PHE A 94 32.85 11.66 12.24
N GLU A 95 31.98 12.24 13.06
CA GLU A 95 32.35 13.00 14.27
C GLU A 95 33.10 12.11 15.28
N LYS A 96 32.57 10.92 15.55
CA LYS A 96 33.21 9.95 16.45
C LYS A 96 34.56 9.47 15.92
N PHE A 97 34.68 9.31 14.60
CA PHE A 97 35.95 8.98 13.96
C PHE A 97 36.95 10.12 14.08
N ALA A 98 36.57 11.34 13.68
CA ALA A 98 37.44 12.51 13.68
C ALA A 98 37.93 12.87 15.09
N SER A 99 37.11 12.65 16.14
CA SER A 99 37.53 12.86 17.53
C SER A 99 38.64 11.90 18.00
N ASN A 100 38.76 10.73 17.36
CA ASN A 100 39.62 9.63 17.81
C ASN A 100 40.94 9.51 17.03
N ILE A 101 41.17 10.32 15.99
CA ILE A 101 42.39 10.29 15.17
C ILE A 101 43.37 11.43 15.52
N SER A 102 44.65 11.26 15.18
CA SER A 102 45.66 12.32 15.34
C SER A 102 45.45 13.45 14.31
N ASN A 103 45.93 14.65 14.65
CA ASN A 103 45.86 15.82 13.77
C ASN A 103 46.68 15.64 12.48
N ASP A 104 47.78 14.89 12.56
CA ASP A 104 48.67 14.61 11.44
C ASP A 104 48.26 13.39 10.61
N SER A 105 47.17 12.71 10.99
CA SER A 105 46.69 11.54 10.26
C SER A 105 46.14 11.92 8.88
N LEU A 106 46.49 11.13 7.86
CA LEU A 106 45.90 11.21 6.52
C LEU A 106 44.62 10.37 6.48
N VAL A 107 43.52 10.95 6.02
CA VAL A 107 42.24 10.24 5.82
C VAL A 107 41.88 10.30 4.35
N PHE A 108 41.55 9.17 3.73
CA PHE A 108 41.16 9.13 2.31
C PHE A 108 39.99 8.19 2.03
N LEU A 109 39.33 8.39 0.90
CA LEU A 109 38.22 7.58 0.39
C LEU A 109 38.13 7.62 -1.13
N PHE A 110 37.39 6.67 -1.71
CA PHE A 110 37.04 6.66 -3.13
C PHE A 110 35.55 6.93 -3.31
N SER A 111 35.20 8.02 -4.00
CA SER A 111 33.83 8.37 -4.34
C SER A 111 33.59 8.15 -5.83
N TRP A 112 32.51 7.49 -6.22
CA TRP A 112 32.16 7.34 -7.64
C TRP A 112 31.90 8.71 -8.28
N GLU A 113 32.46 8.98 -9.47
CA GLU A 113 32.41 10.31 -10.09
C GLU A 113 30.99 10.79 -10.41
N LYS A 114 30.04 9.85 -10.60
CA LYS A 114 28.64 10.16 -10.86
C LYS A 114 27.81 10.36 -9.58
N ASN A 115 28.38 10.08 -8.40
CA ASN A 115 27.75 10.33 -7.10
C ASN A 115 28.18 11.70 -6.56
N THR A 116 27.66 12.75 -7.20
CA THR A 116 28.03 14.16 -6.94
C THR A 116 27.76 14.60 -5.51
N GLU A 117 26.81 14.01 -4.81
CA GLU A 117 26.47 14.41 -3.44
C GLU A 117 27.38 13.77 -2.39
N THR A 118 27.85 12.55 -2.62
CA THR A 118 28.91 11.96 -1.76
C THR A 118 30.17 12.80 -1.88
N PHE A 119 30.48 13.25 -3.09
CA PHE A 119 31.56 14.18 -3.36
C PHE A 119 31.37 15.52 -2.62
N GLU A 120 30.22 16.19 -2.74
CA GLU A 120 29.95 17.44 -2.02
C GLU A 120 29.96 17.27 -0.50
N PHE A 121 29.41 16.17 0.02
CA PHE A 121 29.35 15.87 1.45
C PHE A 121 30.74 15.82 2.10
N PHE A 122 31.69 15.14 1.45
CA PHE A 122 33.06 15.05 1.92
C PHE A 122 33.85 16.33 1.64
N GLN A 123 33.60 17.02 0.52
CA GLN A 123 34.26 18.30 0.23
C GLN A 123 33.95 19.37 1.29
N ARG A 124 32.69 19.47 1.74
CA ARG A 124 32.29 20.38 2.84
C ARG A 124 32.97 20.04 4.18
N ARG A 125 33.43 18.80 4.37
CA ARG A 125 34.14 18.34 5.57
C ARG A 125 35.67 18.41 5.44
N GLY A 126 36.18 19.07 4.39
CA GLY A 126 37.61 19.32 4.22
C GLY A 126 38.35 18.29 3.38
N PHE A 127 37.66 17.41 2.65
CA PHE A 127 38.29 16.52 1.68
C PHE A 127 38.56 17.21 0.35
N GLU A 128 39.76 17.02 -0.18
CA GLU A 128 40.18 17.50 -1.49
C GLU A 128 40.25 16.35 -2.49
N ALA A 129 39.75 16.58 -3.70
CA ALA A 129 39.87 15.62 -4.80
C ALA A 129 41.31 15.60 -5.34
N ARG A 130 41.83 14.41 -5.63
CA ARG A 130 43.18 14.22 -6.17
C ARG A 130 43.18 13.51 -7.52
N ASP A 131 43.05 12.20 -7.49
CA ASP A 131 43.27 11.35 -8.67
C ASP A 131 41.98 10.61 -9.04
N LYS A 132 41.83 10.31 -10.33
CA LYS A 132 40.78 9.44 -10.84
C LYS A 132 41.32 8.01 -10.97
N TYR A 133 40.50 7.04 -10.56
CA TYR A 133 40.79 5.62 -10.64
C TYR A 133 39.61 4.90 -11.30
N THR A 134 39.87 4.13 -12.36
CA THR A 134 38.81 3.37 -13.04
C THR A 134 38.93 1.89 -12.71
N ASP A 135 37.86 1.32 -12.17
CA ASP A 135 37.75 -0.11 -11.88
C ASP A 135 36.39 -0.63 -12.37
N LYS A 136 36.37 -1.80 -13.01
CA LYS A 136 35.16 -2.42 -13.59
C LYS A 136 34.27 -1.45 -14.40
N LYS A 137 34.86 -0.58 -15.23
CA LYS A 137 34.19 0.47 -16.03
C LYS A 137 33.53 1.61 -15.21
N LEU A 138 33.76 1.69 -13.90
CA LEU A 138 33.36 2.80 -13.03
C LEU A 138 34.57 3.68 -12.71
N THR A 139 34.43 5.00 -12.87
CA THR A 139 35.48 5.96 -12.51
C THR A 139 35.22 6.53 -11.11
N PHE A 140 36.15 6.30 -10.20
CA PHE A 140 36.16 6.80 -8.83
C PHE A 140 37.14 7.98 -8.72
N ILE A 141 36.80 8.95 -7.87
CA ILE A 141 37.65 10.07 -7.50
C ILE A 141 38.17 9.80 -6.09
N ARG A 142 39.49 9.79 -5.94
CA ARG A 142 40.16 9.71 -4.64
C ARG A 142 40.07 11.07 -3.97
N MET A 143 39.53 11.10 -2.76
CA MET A 143 39.44 12.28 -1.93
C MET A 143 40.26 12.09 -0.66
N GLU A 144 40.96 13.14 -0.19
CA GLU A 144 41.79 13.07 1.00
C GLU A 144 41.74 14.34 1.87
N ALA A 145 41.96 14.17 3.17
CA ALA A 145 41.97 15.22 4.17
C ALA A 145 43.01 14.93 5.27
N LYS A 146 43.49 15.97 5.95
CA LYS A 146 44.28 15.83 7.19
C LYS A 146 43.37 15.85 8.42
N GLY A 147 43.71 15.08 9.45
CA GLY A 147 42.94 15.00 10.70
C GLY A 147 42.66 16.37 11.34
N ALA A 148 43.63 17.30 11.30
CA ALA A 148 43.46 18.67 11.79
C ALA A 148 42.33 19.42 11.06
N VAL A 149 42.31 19.35 9.73
CA VAL A 149 41.31 20.02 8.87
C VAL A 149 39.92 19.42 9.09
N LEU A 150 39.83 18.10 9.28
CA LEU A 150 38.56 17.43 9.59
C LEU A 150 37.96 17.92 10.91
N LYS A 151 38.79 18.03 11.96
CA LYS A 151 38.35 18.50 13.29
C LYS A 151 37.90 19.96 13.25
N GLU A 152 38.61 20.82 12.53
CA GLU A 152 38.29 22.23 12.35
C GLU A 152 36.97 22.43 11.57
N LYS A 153 36.81 21.74 10.43
CA LYS A 153 35.58 21.86 9.63
C LYS A 153 34.35 21.31 10.35
N LEU A 154 34.50 20.29 11.19
CA LEU A 154 33.41 19.75 12.00
C LEU A 154 32.96 20.70 13.11
N SER A 155 33.89 21.43 13.74
CA SER A 155 33.51 22.43 14.75
C SER A 155 32.76 23.60 14.11
N GLU A 156 33.16 24.06 12.93
CA GLU A 156 32.47 25.11 12.17
C GLU A 156 31.03 24.71 11.75
N LEU A 157 30.84 23.47 11.29
CA LEU A 157 29.53 22.95 10.86
C LEU A 157 28.55 22.79 12.02
N SER A 158 29.02 22.38 13.20
CA SER A 158 28.18 22.24 14.40
C SER A 158 27.53 23.55 14.85
N SER A 159 28.13 24.69 14.52
CA SER A 159 27.61 26.05 14.77
C SER A 159 26.60 26.55 13.72
N GLN A 160 26.57 25.98 12.51
CA GLN A 160 25.68 26.40 11.42
C GLN A 160 24.40 25.55 11.29
N ASP A 161 24.36 24.34 11.85
CA ASP A 161 23.21 23.43 11.74
C ASP A 161 21.96 23.84 12.57
N ILE A 162 22.05 24.93 13.36
CA ILE A 162 20.92 25.46 14.14
C ILE A 162 19.91 26.24 13.27
N SER A 163 20.27 26.69 12.06
CA SER A 163 19.44 27.64 11.29
C SER A 163 18.74 27.10 10.03
N LEU A 164 18.72 25.79 9.77
CA LEU A 164 18.02 25.23 8.58
C LEU A 164 17.03 24.12 8.96
N GLN A 165 15.99 24.50 9.70
CA GLN A 165 14.75 23.74 9.86
C GLN A 165 13.56 24.47 9.24
N LYS A 166 13.62 24.72 7.93
CA LYS A 166 12.44 25.09 7.14
C LYS A 166 12.43 24.33 5.81
N GLU A 167 11.24 23.80 5.51
CA GLU A 167 10.76 23.17 4.26
C GLU A 167 11.05 21.65 4.06
N ASN A 168 10.18 20.84 4.68
CA ASN A 168 10.15 19.37 4.53
C ASN A 168 9.67 18.86 3.15
N LEU A 169 9.09 19.71 2.29
CA LEU A 169 8.56 19.28 0.99
C LEU A 169 9.61 19.37 -0.12
N ASP A 170 10.42 20.43 -0.11
CA ASP A 170 11.51 20.59 -1.08
C ASP A 170 12.65 19.62 -0.81
N LYS A 171 12.92 19.27 0.45
CA LYS A 171 13.89 18.23 0.81
C LYS A 171 13.44 16.83 0.36
N ALA A 172 12.19 16.45 0.58
CA ALA A 172 11.67 15.16 0.13
C ALA A 172 11.61 15.04 -1.40
N ARG A 173 11.21 16.11 -2.10
CA ARG A 173 11.29 16.17 -3.58
C ARG A 173 12.73 16.11 -4.07
N HIS A 174 13.65 16.81 -3.40
CA HIS A 174 15.07 16.77 -3.72
C HIS A 174 15.62 15.34 -3.57
N ASP A 175 15.33 14.66 -2.46
CA ASP A 175 15.81 13.31 -2.19
C ASP A 175 15.15 12.26 -3.11
N ALA A 176 13.87 12.42 -3.47
CA ALA A 176 13.20 11.57 -4.46
C ALA A 176 13.80 11.75 -5.86
N ASN A 177 13.99 13.00 -6.30
CA ASN A 177 14.59 13.32 -7.60
C ASN A 177 16.04 12.83 -7.69
N LYS A 178 16.77 12.84 -6.58
CA LYS A 178 18.12 12.27 -6.44
C LYS A 178 18.12 10.76 -6.73
N ILE A 179 17.23 10.01 -6.08
CA ILE A 179 17.13 8.56 -6.29
C ILE A 179 16.75 8.26 -7.75
N LEU A 180 15.80 9.00 -8.31
CA LEU A 180 15.40 8.87 -9.72
C LEU A 180 16.56 9.15 -10.68
N ARG A 181 17.37 10.19 -10.45
CA ARG A 181 18.57 10.48 -11.26
C ARG A 181 19.60 9.35 -11.20
N LEU A 182 19.82 8.77 -10.02
CA LEU A 182 20.70 7.61 -9.85
C LEU A 182 20.17 6.39 -10.63
N MET A 183 18.88 6.09 -10.54
CA MET A 183 18.23 5.02 -11.31
C MET A 183 18.36 5.24 -12.82
N SER A 184 18.15 6.47 -13.31
CA SER A 184 18.34 6.79 -14.73
C SER A 184 19.79 6.59 -15.18
N ASN A 185 20.78 6.95 -14.35
CA ASN A 185 22.18 6.71 -14.66
C ASN A 185 22.51 5.21 -14.72
N PHE A 186 21.91 4.39 -13.86
CA PHE A 186 22.04 2.94 -13.88
C PHE A 186 21.45 2.30 -15.14
N ILE A 187 20.28 2.77 -15.58
CA ILE A 187 19.67 2.34 -16.84
C ILE A 187 20.58 2.67 -18.04
N ASN A 188 21.25 3.83 -18.01
CA ASN A 188 22.13 4.27 -19.11
C ASN A 188 23.45 3.45 -19.23
N ILE A 189 23.89 2.78 -18.17
CA ILE A 189 25.10 1.93 -18.17
C ILE A 189 24.76 0.43 -18.20
N LEU A 190 23.49 0.09 -18.40
CA LEU A 190 23.00 -1.28 -18.44
C LEU A 190 23.46 -1.97 -19.74
N THR A 191 24.16 -3.08 -19.57
CA THR A 191 24.62 -3.98 -20.63
C THR A 191 24.19 -5.41 -20.30
N VAL A 192 24.29 -6.31 -21.28
CA VAL A 192 23.95 -7.73 -21.08
C VAL A 192 24.81 -8.37 -19.98
N GLU A 193 26.05 -7.91 -19.81
CA GLU A 193 27.05 -8.44 -18.88
C GLU A 193 26.79 -8.05 -17.42
N ASN A 194 26.17 -6.89 -17.15
CA ASN A 194 25.95 -6.35 -15.80
C ASN A 194 24.45 -6.20 -15.44
N CYS A 195 23.55 -6.74 -16.29
CA CYS A 195 22.12 -6.52 -16.18
C CYS A 195 21.54 -6.98 -14.84
N GLN A 196 21.97 -8.12 -14.31
CA GLN A 196 21.46 -8.66 -13.04
C GLN A 196 21.84 -7.77 -11.85
N GLU A 197 23.10 -7.34 -11.76
CA GLU A 197 23.59 -6.45 -10.69
C GLU A 197 22.91 -5.07 -10.75
N ILE A 198 22.74 -4.53 -11.96
CA ILE A 198 22.09 -3.23 -12.15
C ILE A 198 20.59 -3.30 -11.86
N ILE A 199 19.88 -4.36 -12.30
CA ILE A 199 18.47 -4.55 -12.01
C ILE A 199 18.24 -4.67 -10.50
N GLU A 200 19.10 -5.40 -9.80
CA GLU A 200 19.05 -5.51 -8.35
C GLU A 200 19.28 -4.15 -7.68
N THR A 201 20.25 -3.37 -8.18
CA THR A 201 20.52 -2.01 -7.71
C THR A 201 19.32 -1.07 -7.92
N ILE A 202 18.70 -1.10 -9.09
CA ILE A 202 17.47 -0.36 -9.41
C ILE A 202 16.34 -0.77 -8.46
N LYS A 203 16.20 -2.06 -8.18
CA LYS A 203 15.18 -2.57 -7.24
C LYS A 203 15.41 -2.04 -5.82
N ASN A 204 16.67 -1.96 -5.38
CA ASN A 204 17.01 -1.47 -4.05
C ASN A 204 16.82 0.05 -3.90
N GLU A 205 17.22 0.82 -4.91
CA GLU A 205 16.97 2.27 -4.91
C GLU A 205 15.49 2.59 -5.08
N ASN A 206 14.74 1.77 -5.83
CA ASN A 206 13.28 1.87 -5.87
C ASN A 206 12.66 1.59 -4.49
N ASN A 207 13.14 0.57 -3.77
CA ASN A 207 12.71 0.30 -2.40
C ASN A 207 13.08 1.45 -1.44
N ALA A 208 14.24 2.08 -1.62
CA ALA A 208 14.64 3.26 -0.84
C ALA A 208 13.74 4.47 -1.14
N LEU A 209 13.37 4.70 -2.40
CA LEU A 209 12.41 5.72 -2.81
C LEU A 209 11.04 5.46 -2.21
N VAL A 210 10.54 4.23 -2.30
CA VAL A 210 9.27 3.81 -1.68
C VAL A 210 9.31 4.03 -0.18
N ASN A 211 10.40 3.66 0.50
CA ASN A 211 10.55 3.89 1.94
C ASN A 211 10.66 5.38 2.30
N LEU A 212 11.30 6.20 1.47
CA LEU A 212 11.37 7.65 1.67
C LEU A 212 9.98 8.27 1.53
N LEU A 213 9.24 7.89 0.49
CA LEU A 213 7.85 8.29 0.28
C LEU A 213 6.97 7.81 1.45
N ASN A 214 7.13 6.58 1.92
CA ASN A 214 6.42 6.04 3.08
C ASN A 214 6.79 6.80 4.36
N SER A 215 8.08 7.12 4.59
CA SER A 215 8.52 7.89 5.76
C SER A 215 8.03 9.36 5.72
N TRP A 216 7.82 9.90 4.52
CA TRP A 216 7.19 11.20 4.33
C TRP A 216 5.68 11.12 4.60
N GLU A 217 5.00 10.06 4.15
CA GLU A 217 3.62 9.77 4.55
C GLU A 217 3.51 9.58 6.08
N GLU A 218 4.51 8.97 6.73
CA GLU A 218 4.58 8.76 8.18
C GLU A 218 4.81 10.05 8.98
N ASN A 219 5.62 10.98 8.45
CA ASN A 219 5.88 12.29 9.07
C ASN A 219 4.70 13.27 8.90
N ASN A 220 3.87 13.09 7.87
CA ASN A 220 2.58 13.76 7.71
C ASN A 220 1.52 13.10 8.60
N GLN A 221 1.64 13.34 9.92
CA GLN A 221 0.77 13.02 11.09
C GLN A 221 -0.70 12.53 10.94
N LEU A 222 -1.07 11.64 10.01
CA LEU A 222 -2.49 11.22 9.84
C LEU A 222 -2.75 9.71 9.66
N LYS A 223 -1.74 8.83 9.56
CA LYS A 223 -1.95 7.38 9.29
C LYS A 223 -1.39 6.42 10.35
N LYS A 224 -1.43 6.76 11.64
CA LYS A 224 -1.05 5.78 12.68
C LYS A 224 -2.26 4.92 13.06
N HIS A 225 -2.07 3.59 13.03
CA HIS A 225 -2.85 2.54 13.72
C HIS A 225 -3.82 1.64 12.93
N GLU A 226 -3.64 1.38 11.63
CA GLU A 226 -4.46 0.37 10.94
C GLU A 226 -3.65 -0.65 10.11
N ILE A 227 -3.98 -1.94 10.26
CA ILE A 227 -3.39 -3.03 9.47
C ILE A 227 -4.51 -3.89 8.86
N ASP A 228 -4.42 -4.12 7.55
CA ASP A 228 -5.12 -5.21 6.87
C ASP A 228 -4.25 -6.48 6.94
N LEU A 229 -4.59 -7.40 7.86
CA LEU A 229 -3.85 -8.64 8.06
C LEU A 229 -3.96 -9.57 6.85
N THR A 230 -5.11 -9.59 6.18
CA THR A 230 -5.32 -10.46 5.02
C THR A 230 -4.47 -9.99 3.85
N GLY A 231 -4.50 -8.69 3.54
CA GLY A 231 -3.64 -8.07 2.53
C GLY A 231 -2.16 -8.29 2.84
N MET A 232 -1.72 -8.04 4.07
CA MET A 232 -0.30 -8.24 4.46
C MET A 232 0.17 -9.69 4.28
N VAL A 233 -0.66 -10.68 4.64
CA VAL A 233 -0.29 -12.09 4.45
C VAL A 233 -0.20 -12.44 2.97
N VAL A 234 -1.16 -12.00 2.15
CA VAL A 234 -1.20 -12.30 0.71
C VAL A 234 -0.08 -11.58 -0.05
N ASP A 235 0.15 -10.31 0.24
CA ASP A 235 1.02 -9.45 -0.57
C ASP A 235 2.50 -9.56 -0.19
N ARG A 236 2.79 -9.96 1.06
CA ARG A 236 4.17 -9.95 1.61
C ARG A 236 4.62 -11.30 2.11
N ILE A 237 3.78 -11.98 2.89
CA ILE A 237 4.17 -13.24 3.54
C ILE A 237 4.14 -14.42 2.57
N MET A 238 3.09 -14.52 1.75
CA MET A 238 2.97 -15.58 0.75
C MET A 238 4.14 -15.57 -0.26
N PRO A 239 4.47 -14.45 -0.93
CA PRO A 239 5.63 -14.39 -1.83
C PRO A 239 6.95 -14.75 -1.13
N PHE A 240 7.11 -14.36 0.14
CA PHE A 240 8.30 -14.69 0.92
C PHE A 240 8.44 -16.21 1.16
N ILE A 241 7.34 -16.91 1.43
CA ILE A 241 7.34 -18.37 1.58
C ILE A 241 7.63 -19.05 0.23
N GLU A 242 7.02 -18.58 -0.86
CA GLU A 242 7.21 -19.12 -2.20
C GLU A 242 8.65 -18.94 -2.73
N MET A 243 9.31 -17.84 -2.38
CA MET A 243 10.70 -17.56 -2.76
C MET A 243 11.73 -18.34 -1.91
N SER A 244 11.31 -19.02 -0.85
CA SER A 244 12.22 -19.76 0.03
C SER A 244 12.68 -21.08 -0.62
N ARG A 245 13.96 -21.43 -0.42
CA ARG A 245 14.65 -22.52 -1.17
C ARG A 245 14.22 -23.95 -0.79
N GLY A 246 13.33 -24.12 0.20
CA GLY A 246 12.82 -25.42 0.63
C GLY A 246 11.34 -25.54 0.29
N GLY A 247 10.98 -26.38 -0.69
CA GLY A 247 9.60 -26.59 -1.12
C GLY A 247 8.65 -26.87 0.04
N CYS A 248 7.93 -25.85 0.48
CA CYS A 248 7.03 -25.87 1.62
C CYS A 248 5.59 -25.76 1.13
N ARG A 249 4.71 -26.65 1.56
CA ARG A 249 3.28 -26.55 1.26
C ARG A 249 2.65 -25.49 2.15
N PHE A 250 2.19 -24.43 1.53
CA PHE A 250 1.50 -23.34 2.20
C PHE A 250 -0.02 -23.55 2.17
N SER A 251 -0.68 -23.24 3.28
CA SER A 251 -2.13 -23.25 3.39
C SER A 251 -2.58 -22.01 4.16
N PHE A 252 -3.49 -21.25 3.56
CA PHE A 252 -4.05 -20.04 4.14
C PHE A 252 -5.56 -20.17 4.26
N THR A 253 -6.09 -19.88 5.44
CA THR A 253 -7.53 -19.90 5.69
C THR A 253 -7.94 -18.59 6.35
N VAL A 254 -8.93 -17.92 5.78
CA VAL A 254 -9.48 -16.68 6.32
C VAL A 254 -10.97 -16.87 6.54
N GLU A 255 -11.44 -16.62 7.76
CA GLU A 255 -12.88 -16.55 8.02
C GLU A 255 -13.47 -15.29 7.36
N LYS A 256 -14.70 -15.39 6.81
CA LYS A 256 -15.29 -14.32 5.99
C LYS A 256 -15.32 -12.97 6.73
N MET A 257 -14.79 -11.93 6.08
CA MET A 257 -14.74 -10.53 6.53
C MET A 257 -13.99 -10.29 7.86
N ILE A 258 -12.65 -10.29 7.81
CA ILE A 258 -11.83 -9.88 8.95
C ILE A 258 -11.71 -8.34 8.98
N PRO A 259 -12.01 -7.67 10.11
CA PRO A 259 -11.83 -6.23 10.25
C PRO A 259 -10.34 -5.85 10.32
N ARG A 260 -10.02 -4.59 10.00
CA ARG A 260 -8.67 -4.05 10.22
C ARG A 260 -8.33 -4.04 11.70
N VAL A 261 -7.06 -4.29 11.99
CA VAL A 261 -6.57 -4.44 13.36
C VAL A 261 -5.64 -3.30 13.75
N GLN A 262 -5.61 -3.00 15.05
CA GLN A 262 -4.73 -1.98 15.57
C GLN A 262 -3.29 -2.50 15.57
N GLY A 263 -2.40 -1.79 14.87
CA GLY A 263 -0.99 -2.14 14.86
C GLY A 263 -0.16 -1.21 14.01
N HIS A 264 1.16 -1.34 14.13
CA HIS A 264 2.11 -0.68 13.25
C HIS A 264 2.42 -1.61 12.07
N TYR A 265 2.04 -1.20 10.85
CA TYR A 265 2.18 -2.03 9.65
C TYR A 265 3.60 -2.59 9.49
N SER A 266 4.63 -1.73 9.54
CA SER A 266 6.03 -2.13 9.37
C SER A 266 6.57 -3.03 10.49
N HIS A 267 6.22 -2.76 11.76
CA HIS A 267 6.63 -3.61 12.88
C HIS A 267 5.96 -4.98 12.82
N THR A 268 4.68 -5.00 12.45
CA THR A 268 3.90 -6.24 12.31
C THR A 268 4.43 -7.06 11.16
N GLU A 269 4.62 -6.45 9.98
CA GLU A 269 5.23 -7.10 8.82
C GLU A 269 6.57 -7.73 9.17
N ARG A 270 7.47 -6.96 9.80
CA ARG A 270 8.80 -7.45 10.17
C ARG A 270 8.74 -8.62 11.16
N ALA A 271 7.86 -8.52 12.16
CA ALA A 271 7.66 -9.60 13.12
C ALA A 271 7.09 -10.87 12.47
N LEU A 272 6.17 -10.73 11.50
CA LEU A 272 5.63 -11.86 10.75
C LEU A 272 6.69 -12.51 9.84
N VAL A 273 7.51 -11.71 9.15
CA VAL A 273 8.64 -12.25 8.35
C VAL A 273 9.60 -13.04 9.24
N ASN A 274 9.93 -12.53 10.43
CA ASN A 274 10.77 -13.26 11.38
C ASN A 274 10.13 -14.56 11.87
N LEU A 275 8.83 -14.58 12.13
CA LEU A 275 8.10 -15.80 12.51
C LEU A 275 8.17 -16.87 11.42
N ILE A 276 8.01 -16.44 10.16
CA ILE A 276 8.05 -17.35 9.02
C ILE A 276 9.48 -17.82 8.76
N SER A 277 10.50 -16.97 8.91
CA SER A 277 11.90 -17.38 8.85
C SER A 277 12.20 -18.46 9.90
N ASN A 278 11.79 -18.25 11.15
CA ASN A 278 11.96 -19.24 12.23
C ASN A 278 11.23 -20.55 11.91
N SER A 279 10.03 -20.47 11.34
CA SER A 279 9.24 -21.64 10.90
C SER A 279 9.97 -22.44 9.82
N LEU A 280 10.53 -21.77 8.80
CA LEU A 280 11.25 -22.40 7.70
C LEU A 280 12.56 -23.05 8.16
N GLU A 281 13.33 -22.38 9.01
CA GLU A 281 14.54 -22.94 9.61
C GLU A 281 14.23 -24.20 10.44
N ALA A 282 13.17 -24.16 11.25
CA ALA A 282 12.76 -25.29 12.07
C ALA A 282 12.29 -26.49 11.21
N ILE A 283 11.67 -26.22 10.06
CA ILE A 283 11.27 -27.24 9.08
C ILE A 283 12.50 -27.89 8.44
N GLU A 284 13.45 -27.07 7.99
CA GLU A 284 14.70 -27.53 7.37
C GLU A 284 15.48 -28.44 8.34
N GLN A 285 15.61 -28.02 9.60
CA GLN A 285 16.27 -28.81 10.64
C GLN A 285 15.57 -30.14 10.95
N ALA A 286 14.24 -30.18 10.84
CA ALA A 286 13.49 -31.40 11.05
C ALA A 286 13.63 -32.38 9.86
N GLY A 287 14.26 -31.97 8.75
CA GLY A 287 14.53 -32.83 7.60
C GLY A 287 13.27 -33.40 6.93
N ARG A 288 12.12 -32.69 7.04
CA ARG A 288 10.81 -33.17 6.57
C ARG A 288 10.18 -32.22 5.57
N SER A 289 9.22 -32.74 4.79
CA SER A 289 8.45 -31.91 3.85
C SER A 289 7.71 -30.82 4.61
N GLY A 290 8.07 -29.57 4.33
CA GLY A 290 7.56 -28.38 5.02
C GLY A 290 6.07 -28.16 4.80
N LYS A 291 5.37 -27.80 5.86
CA LYS A 291 3.99 -27.36 5.87
C LYS A 291 3.85 -26.16 6.80
N ILE A 292 3.39 -25.05 6.24
CA ILE A 292 3.01 -23.86 7.00
C ILE A 292 1.51 -23.64 6.79
N TYR A 293 0.80 -23.52 7.90
CA TYR A 293 -0.61 -23.18 7.95
C TYR A 293 -0.76 -21.80 8.60
N ILE A 294 -1.40 -20.88 7.89
CA ILE A 294 -1.77 -19.58 8.42
C ILE A 294 -3.30 -19.50 8.47
N SER A 295 -3.87 -19.12 9.61
CA SER A 295 -5.28 -18.78 9.69
C SER A 295 -5.54 -17.45 10.36
N ILE A 296 -6.51 -16.72 9.83
CA ILE A 296 -7.01 -15.48 10.43
C ILE A 296 -8.47 -15.70 10.82
N LYS A 297 -8.76 -15.49 12.10
CA LYS A 297 -10.08 -15.73 12.69
C LYS A 297 -10.52 -14.57 13.56
N GLU A 298 -11.82 -14.32 13.55
CA GLU A 298 -12.43 -13.35 14.44
C GLU A 298 -12.89 -14.04 15.73
N ASN A 299 -12.54 -13.48 16.90
CA ASN A 299 -12.93 -14.02 18.19
C ASN A 299 -14.06 -13.19 18.83
N TYR A 300 -14.80 -13.84 19.75
CA TYR A 300 -15.94 -13.26 20.47
C TYR A 300 -15.61 -12.04 21.37
N ASN A 301 -14.33 -11.77 21.65
CA ASN A 301 -13.87 -10.72 22.57
C ASN A 301 -13.28 -9.48 21.88
N ASP A 302 -13.77 -9.11 20.71
CA ASP A 302 -13.27 -7.94 19.96
C ASP A 302 -11.78 -8.03 19.59
N THR A 303 -11.30 -9.27 19.44
CA THR A 303 -9.95 -9.57 18.98
C THR A 303 -9.98 -10.34 17.68
N VAL A 304 -8.95 -10.15 16.87
CA VAL A 304 -8.65 -10.98 15.70
C VAL A 304 -7.43 -11.81 16.06
N SER A 305 -7.49 -13.12 15.85
CA SER A 305 -6.34 -14.00 16.02
C SER A 305 -5.73 -14.36 14.68
N LEU A 306 -4.42 -14.14 14.56
CA LEU A 306 -3.57 -14.69 13.52
C LEU A 306 -2.85 -15.92 14.07
N THR A 307 -3.12 -17.08 13.51
CA THR A 307 -2.47 -18.33 13.84
C THR A 307 -1.45 -18.69 12.76
N ILE A 308 -0.21 -18.97 13.16
CA ILE A 308 0.84 -19.48 12.28
C ILE A 308 1.31 -20.81 12.87
N ARG A 309 1.14 -21.89 12.11
CA ARG A 309 1.52 -23.25 12.49
C ARG A 309 2.51 -23.83 11.50
N ASP A 310 3.62 -24.33 12.01
CA ASP A 310 4.61 -25.07 11.26
C ASP A 310 4.65 -26.55 11.67
N ASN A 311 5.23 -27.37 10.80
CA ASN A 311 5.71 -28.70 11.14
C ASN A 311 7.25 -28.70 11.24
N GLY A 312 7.86 -27.82 12.02
CA GLY A 312 9.30 -27.78 12.29
C GLY A 312 9.74 -28.62 13.49
N SER A 313 11.01 -28.54 13.90
CA SER A 313 11.57 -29.34 15.01
C SER A 313 10.89 -29.15 16.36
N GLY A 314 10.10 -28.08 16.54
CA GLY A 314 9.38 -27.77 17.78
C GLY A 314 10.31 -27.33 18.92
N ILE A 315 9.73 -26.76 19.96
CA ILE A 315 10.43 -26.18 21.12
C ILE A 315 10.28 -27.15 22.31
N ASP A 316 11.36 -27.35 23.06
CA ASP A 316 11.35 -28.14 24.30
C ASP A 316 10.56 -27.43 25.40
N GLU A 317 9.83 -28.18 26.24
CA GLU A 317 8.95 -27.60 27.27
C GLU A 317 9.72 -26.75 28.29
N GLU A 318 10.98 -27.08 28.55
CA GLU A 318 11.85 -26.30 29.44
C GLU A 318 12.07 -24.87 28.94
N TYR A 319 12.15 -24.67 27.62
CA TYR A 319 12.37 -23.36 27.00
C TYR A 319 11.09 -22.53 26.86
N LEU A 320 9.91 -23.16 26.95
CA LEU A 320 8.62 -22.46 26.96
C LEU A 320 8.31 -21.84 28.34
N ARG A 321 9.00 -22.26 29.40
CA ARG A 321 8.79 -21.71 30.75
C ARG A 321 9.21 -20.24 30.82
N PRO A 322 8.51 -19.41 31.63
CA PRO A 322 8.92 -18.02 31.84
C PRO A 322 10.34 -17.92 32.44
N GLY A 323 11.11 -16.97 31.92
CA GLY A 323 12.37 -16.50 32.47
C GLY A 323 12.16 -15.40 33.53
N GLU A 324 13.25 -14.78 33.98
CA GLU A 324 13.23 -13.72 35.00
C GLU A 324 12.53 -12.43 34.53
N ASP A 325 12.50 -12.19 33.21
CA ASP A 325 11.81 -11.07 32.57
C ASP A 325 10.33 -11.35 32.27
N GLY A 326 9.85 -12.55 32.63
CA GLY A 326 8.48 -12.99 32.37
C GLY A 326 8.20 -13.39 30.91
N LEU A 327 9.21 -13.42 30.03
CA LEU A 327 9.11 -13.95 28.67
C LEU A 327 9.54 -15.43 28.65
N PRO A 328 9.13 -16.24 27.66
CA PRO A 328 9.64 -17.61 27.53
C PRO A 328 11.17 -17.63 27.41
N ARG A 329 11.83 -18.59 28.07
CA ARG A 329 13.30 -18.68 28.11
C ARG A 329 13.97 -18.74 26.74
N PHE A 330 13.29 -19.18 25.69
CA PHE A 330 13.84 -19.15 24.33
C PHE A 330 13.94 -17.75 23.71
N VAL A 331 13.25 -16.74 24.25
CA VAL A 331 13.25 -15.38 23.71
C VAL A 331 14.62 -14.75 23.93
N GLY A 332 15.24 -14.22 22.86
CA GLY A 332 16.61 -13.69 22.95
C GLY A 332 17.70 -14.76 22.95
N LEU A 333 17.37 -16.05 23.01
CA LEU A 333 18.32 -17.15 22.84
C LEU A 333 18.29 -17.66 21.40
N SER A 334 19.46 -17.92 20.83
CA SER A 334 19.55 -18.89 19.74
C SER A 334 19.65 -20.27 20.35
N ILE A 335 18.56 -21.05 20.26
CA ILE A 335 18.56 -22.46 20.66
C ILE A 335 19.52 -23.27 19.75
N ASN A 336 19.99 -22.67 18.64
CA ASN A 336 20.90 -23.29 17.68
C ASN A 336 22.37 -22.90 17.92
N ARG A 337 23.24 -23.91 17.99
CA ARG A 337 24.71 -23.82 18.01
C ARG A 337 25.33 -23.21 16.74
N GLN A 338 24.51 -22.74 15.79
CA GLN A 338 24.94 -22.05 14.57
C GLN A 338 24.46 -20.59 14.54
N GLY A 339 24.93 -19.78 15.49
CA GLY A 339 25.16 -18.33 15.28
C GLY A 339 23.97 -17.40 15.02
N GLY A 340 22.73 -17.75 15.37
CA GLY A 340 21.64 -16.79 15.49
C GLY A 340 21.81 -15.92 16.75
N HIS A 341 21.39 -14.67 16.74
CA HIS A 341 21.52 -13.77 17.91
C HIS A 341 20.25 -13.72 18.79
N GLY A 342 19.27 -14.61 18.57
CA GLY A 342 17.99 -14.60 19.30
C GLY A 342 17.15 -13.32 19.09
N MET A 343 17.57 -12.41 18.21
CA MET A 343 16.92 -11.11 17.99
C MET A 343 15.53 -11.24 17.35
N GLY A 344 15.31 -12.26 16.50
CA GLY A 344 14.05 -12.46 15.80
C GLY A 344 12.88 -12.72 16.77
N SER A 345 13.08 -13.57 17.78
CA SER A 345 12.07 -13.82 18.82
C SER A 345 11.78 -12.57 19.65
N ARG A 346 12.80 -11.77 19.98
CA ARG A 346 12.61 -10.52 20.73
C ARG A 346 11.79 -9.49 19.95
N GLN A 347 12.06 -9.32 18.66
CA GLN A 347 11.31 -8.41 17.78
C GLN A 347 9.81 -8.79 17.67
N ILE A 348 9.48 -10.08 17.75
CA ILE A 348 8.09 -10.55 17.74
C ILE A 348 7.36 -10.10 19.02
N PHE A 349 8.00 -10.30 20.18
CA PHE A 349 7.44 -9.87 21.46
C PHE A 349 7.40 -8.34 21.62
N ASP A 350 8.36 -7.62 21.07
CA ASP A 350 8.36 -6.15 21.05
C ASP A 350 7.26 -5.57 20.15
N ALA A 351 6.92 -6.25 19.05
CA ALA A 351 5.90 -5.81 18.12
C ALA A 351 4.47 -6.04 18.63
N PHE A 352 4.20 -7.20 19.24
CA PHE A 352 2.83 -7.57 19.63
C PHE A 352 2.56 -7.46 21.13
N GLY A 353 3.60 -7.48 21.97
CA GLY A 353 3.47 -7.53 23.42
C GLY A 353 3.18 -8.95 23.93
N ARG A 354 3.73 -9.29 25.09
CA ARG A 354 3.69 -10.65 25.65
C ARG A 354 2.27 -11.18 25.89
N ASP A 355 1.35 -10.31 26.30
CA ASP A 355 -0.01 -10.72 26.70
C ASP A 355 -0.88 -11.04 25.47
N ASN A 356 -0.41 -10.66 24.27
CA ASN A 356 -1.09 -10.86 22.99
C ASN A 356 -0.53 -12.04 22.19
N ILE A 357 0.41 -12.79 22.74
CA ILE A 357 1.02 -13.95 22.07
C ILE A 357 0.77 -15.20 22.91
N HIS A 358 0.22 -16.23 22.27
CA HIS A 358 0.14 -17.57 22.82
C HIS A 358 0.93 -18.55 21.95
N ILE A 359 1.71 -19.43 22.59
CA ILE A 359 2.60 -20.36 21.89
C ILE A 359 2.35 -21.76 22.39
N THR A 360 2.03 -22.66 21.46
CA THR A 360 1.95 -24.10 21.73
C THR A 360 2.98 -24.79 20.86
N SER A 361 3.92 -25.52 21.47
CA SER A 361 4.93 -26.28 20.73
C SER A 361 5.16 -27.64 21.38
N ARG A 362 5.54 -28.63 20.57
CA ARG A 362 6.03 -29.92 21.05
C ARG A 362 7.23 -30.35 20.22
N LYS A 363 8.28 -30.79 20.89
CA LYS A 363 9.49 -31.34 20.27
C LYS A 363 9.11 -32.40 19.22
N ASN A 364 9.72 -32.30 18.04
CA ASN A 364 9.51 -33.11 16.84
C ASN A 364 8.09 -33.07 16.22
N ARG A 365 7.18 -32.23 16.72
CA ARG A 365 5.83 -32.09 16.14
C ARG A 365 5.62 -30.77 15.41
N GLY A 366 6.19 -29.67 15.89
CA GLY A 366 6.09 -28.34 15.29
C GLY A 366 5.69 -27.29 16.31
N THR A 367 5.57 -26.05 15.86
CA THR A 367 5.16 -24.91 16.69
C THR A 367 3.89 -24.26 16.14
N THR A 368 3.05 -23.73 17.03
CA THR A 368 1.89 -22.90 16.72
C THR A 368 1.99 -21.61 17.50
N TRP A 369 2.01 -20.50 16.78
CA TRP A 369 1.93 -19.14 17.31
C TRP A 369 0.52 -18.62 17.07
N GLU A 370 -0.11 -18.12 18.12
CA GLU A 370 -1.38 -17.41 18.06
C GLU A 370 -1.16 -15.98 18.55
N ILE A 371 -1.44 -15.01 17.68
CA ILE A 371 -1.22 -13.60 17.94
C ILE A 371 -2.57 -12.90 17.93
N PHE A 372 -2.88 -12.22 19.02
CA PHE A 372 -4.15 -11.53 19.24
C PHE A 372 -3.98 -10.04 18.96
N PHE A 373 -4.80 -9.52 18.06
CA PHE A 373 -4.88 -8.10 17.79
C PHE A 373 -6.18 -7.55 18.31
N LYS A 374 -6.13 -6.34 18.88
CA LYS A 374 -7.36 -5.58 19.15
C LYS A 374 -7.97 -5.15 17.82
N LYS A 375 -9.25 -5.40 17.66
CA LYS A 375 -10.01 -4.78 16.58
C LYS A 375 -9.94 -3.27 16.74
N ILE A 376 -9.78 -2.57 15.63
CA ILE A 376 -10.09 -1.15 15.63
C ILE A 376 -11.60 -1.07 15.71
N ARG A 377 -12.12 -0.71 16.89
CA ARG A 377 -13.45 -0.12 16.94
C ARG A 377 -13.30 1.19 16.19
N TYR A 378 -13.82 1.25 14.97
CA TYR A 378 -13.86 2.48 14.18
C TYR A 378 -14.49 3.56 15.07
N GLY A 379 -13.66 4.44 15.64
CA GLY A 379 -14.13 5.57 16.42
C GLY A 379 -14.44 6.67 15.43
N ALA A 380 -15.70 7.07 15.33
CA ALA A 380 -16.24 8.15 14.49
C ALA A 380 -15.32 9.37 14.32
N VAL A 381 -14.57 9.72 15.37
CA VAL A 381 -13.64 10.86 15.42
C VAL A 381 -12.50 10.78 14.38
N TYR A 382 -11.93 9.60 14.12
CA TYR A 382 -10.84 9.46 13.15
C TYR A 382 -11.33 9.44 11.70
N ALA A 383 -12.47 8.76 11.44
CA ALA A 383 -13.13 8.81 10.14
C ALA A 383 -13.55 10.24 9.78
N LEU A 384 -14.08 10.98 10.77
CA LEU A 384 -14.47 12.38 10.61
C LEU A 384 -13.29 13.29 10.29
N ASN A 385 -12.13 13.12 10.93
CA ASN A 385 -10.95 13.92 10.63
C ASN A 385 -10.37 13.64 9.24
N SER A 386 -10.28 12.37 8.82
CA SER A 386 -9.84 12.02 7.47
C SER A 386 -10.75 12.61 6.40
N ILE A 387 -12.07 12.50 6.62
CA ILE A 387 -13.07 13.09 5.74
C ILE A 387 -12.96 14.63 5.74
N ARG A 388 -12.72 15.27 6.89
CA ARG A 388 -12.52 16.72 6.99
C ARG A 388 -11.37 17.21 6.10
N TYR A 389 -10.23 16.52 6.08
CA TYR A 389 -9.11 16.88 5.20
C TYR A 389 -9.48 16.76 3.72
N ARG A 390 -10.16 15.67 3.34
CA ARG A 390 -10.61 15.47 1.94
C ARG A 390 -11.65 16.50 1.51
N VAL A 391 -12.54 16.90 2.42
CA VAL A 391 -13.51 17.99 2.17
C VAL A 391 -12.76 19.31 1.93
N LEU A 392 -11.77 19.64 2.75
CA LEU A 392 -10.96 20.86 2.57
C LEU A 392 -10.17 20.85 1.26
N GLU A 393 -9.55 19.71 0.92
CA GLU A 393 -8.84 19.53 -0.36
C GLU A 393 -9.77 19.80 -1.55
N ILE A 394 -10.96 19.18 -1.54
CA ILE A 394 -11.93 19.37 -2.62
C ILE A 394 -12.47 20.80 -2.64
N GLN A 395 -12.74 21.41 -1.48
CA GLN A 395 -13.19 22.80 -1.44
C GLN A 395 -12.19 23.75 -2.09
N ASN A 396 -10.89 23.58 -1.84
CA ASN A 396 -9.84 24.37 -2.48
C ASN A 396 -9.74 24.14 -4.00
N LEU A 397 -9.99 22.91 -4.46
CA LEU A 397 -9.99 22.59 -5.89
C LEU A 397 -11.21 23.16 -6.64
N LEU A 398 -12.34 23.32 -5.95
CA LEU A 398 -13.61 23.76 -6.53
C LEU A 398 -13.81 25.29 -6.57
N ASP A 399 -12.88 26.08 -6.02
CA ASP A 399 -12.92 27.55 -6.06
C ASP A 399 -12.45 28.15 -7.39
N VAL A 400 -12.07 27.33 -8.36
CA VAL A 400 -11.74 27.77 -9.71
C VAL A 400 -13.03 28.14 -10.46
N LYS A 401 -13.27 29.45 -10.63
CA LYS A 401 -14.39 29.96 -11.45
C LYS A 401 -14.17 29.55 -12.90
N LEU A 402 -15.08 28.74 -13.43
CA LEU A 402 -15.10 28.36 -14.84
C LEU A 402 -15.85 29.42 -15.66
N SER A 403 -15.19 30.02 -16.65
CA SER A 403 -15.83 30.87 -17.66
C SER A 403 -16.39 30.02 -18.80
N VAL A 404 -17.56 30.40 -19.32
CA VAL A 404 -18.25 29.70 -20.44
C VAL A 404 -17.40 29.71 -21.72
N GLU A 405 -16.53 30.71 -21.89
CA GLU A 405 -15.70 30.92 -23.08
C GLU A 405 -14.52 29.93 -23.23
N SER A 406 -14.21 29.12 -22.21
CA SER A 406 -13.00 28.27 -22.14
C SER A 406 -13.27 26.76 -22.15
N PHE A 407 -14.47 26.31 -22.51
CA PHE A 407 -14.85 24.88 -22.45
C PHE A 407 -14.41 24.08 -23.70
N ASP A 408 -13.16 23.61 -23.69
CA ASP A 408 -12.69 22.52 -24.55
C ASP A 408 -12.58 21.18 -23.76
N PHE A 409 -12.40 20.06 -24.45
CA PHE A 409 -12.16 18.74 -23.85
C PHE A 409 -11.02 18.71 -22.83
N SER A 410 -9.98 19.53 -23.05
CA SER A 410 -8.85 19.68 -22.14
C SER A 410 -9.23 20.20 -20.75
N VAL A 411 -10.33 20.95 -20.64
CA VAL A 411 -10.87 21.50 -19.38
C VAL A 411 -12.07 20.67 -18.88
N THR A 412 -12.92 20.23 -19.81
CA THR A 412 -14.16 19.50 -19.52
C THR A 412 -13.91 18.16 -18.85
N ILE A 413 -12.93 17.39 -19.31
CA ILE A 413 -12.65 16.05 -18.75
C ILE A 413 -12.13 16.16 -17.31
N PRO A 414 -11.08 16.94 -17.00
CA PRO A 414 -10.65 17.14 -15.61
C PRO A 414 -11.78 17.63 -14.70
N PHE A 415 -12.66 18.51 -15.20
CA PHE A 415 -13.80 18.99 -14.44
C PHE A 415 -14.81 17.88 -14.11
N ILE A 416 -15.16 17.01 -15.07
CA ILE A 416 -16.00 15.82 -14.82
C ILE A 416 -15.37 14.92 -13.75
N TRP A 417 -14.05 14.72 -13.82
CA TRP A 417 -13.33 13.91 -12.83
C TRP A 417 -13.38 14.52 -11.44
N GLN A 418 -13.31 15.85 -11.31
CA GLN A 418 -13.47 16.55 -10.04
C GLN A 418 -14.89 16.43 -9.47
N ILE A 419 -15.93 16.57 -10.30
CA ILE A 419 -17.32 16.34 -9.88
C ILE A 419 -17.45 14.94 -9.27
N ARG A 420 -16.90 13.94 -9.94
CA ARG A 420 -17.04 12.53 -9.56
C ARG A 420 -16.18 12.18 -8.34
N LYS A 421 -15.00 12.78 -8.19
CA LYS A 421 -14.21 12.73 -6.95
C LYS A 421 -15.00 13.31 -5.76
N THR A 422 -15.73 14.41 -5.99
CA THR A 422 -16.58 15.05 -4.98
C THR A 422 -17.76 14.17 -4.59
N GLU A 423 -18.39 13.52 -5.57
CA GLU A 423 -19.49 12.59 -5.34
C GLU A 423 -19.05 11.30 -4.62
N ILE A 424 -17.89 10.74 -4.97
CA ILE A 424 -17.32 9.59 -4.25
C ILE A 424 -17.02 9.96 -2.79
N LEU A 425 -16.51 11.17 -2.53
CA LEU A 425 -16.34 11.67 -1.15
C LEU A 425 -17.70 11.82 -0.44
N LEU A 426 -18.72 12.31 -1.13
CA LEU A 426 -20.07 12.40 -0.57
C LEU A 426 -20.57 11.01 -0.13
N TYR A 427 -20.32 9.95 -0.90
CA TYR A 427 -20.65 8.58 -0.48
C TYR A 427 -19.96 8.18 0.83
N ASP A 428 -18.69 8.55 1.00
CA ASP A 428 -17.95 8.28 2.25
C ASP A 428 -18.53 9.06 3.44
N ILE A 429 -18.97 10.31 3.22
CA ILE A 429 -19.62 11.14 4.24
C ILE A 429 -20.97 10.56 4.65
N ILE A 430 -21.75 10.04 3.71
CA ILE A 430 -23.05 9.41 4.01
C ILE A 430 -22.87 8.22 4.97
N TYR A 431 -21.78 7.45 4.86
CA TYR A 431 -21.52 6.36 5.79
C TYR A 431 -21.30 6.81 7.24
N LEU A 432 -20.90 8.06 7.48
CA LEU A 432 -20.82 8.60 8.84
C LEU A 432 -22.19 8.77 9.52
N PHE A 433 -23.29 8.76 8.75
CA PHE A 433 -24.63 8.75 9.33
C PHE A 433 -25.04 7.37 9.86
N SER A 434 -24.37 6.29 9.44
CA SER A 434 -24.76 4.90 9.74
C SER A 434 -24.76 4.56 11.23
N GLU A 435 -24.01 5.29 12.05
CA GLU A 435 -23.91 5.04 13.49
C GLU A 435 -25.18 5.41 14.26
N ARG A 436 -25.97 6.37 13.77
CA ARG A 436 -27.16 6.88 14.47
C ARG A 436 -28.40 7.05 13.61
N CYS A 437 -28.26 6.96 12.30
CA CYS A 437 -29.29 7.26 11.34
C CYS A 437 -29.40 6.16 10.29
N ASN A 438 -30.59 6.03 9.71
CA ASN A 438 -30.77 5.17 8.55
C ASN A 438 -30.16 5.83 7.31
N ILE A 439 -29.09 5.21 6.79
CA ILE A 439 -28.39 5.66 5.57
C ILE A 439 -29.35 5.84 4.39
N ARG A 440 -30.42 5.04 4.33
CA ARG A 440 -31.47 5.13 3.30
C ARG A 440 -32.08 6.52 3.21
N ASP A 441 -32.39 7.14 4.35
CA ASP A 441 -33.13 8.40 4.40
C ASP A 441 -32.24 9.56 3.94
N VAL A 442 -30.96 9.54 4.35
CA VAL A 442 -29.93 10.46 3.88
C VAL A 442 -29.77 10.35 2.36
N PHE A 443 -29.55 9.13 1.86
CA PHE A 443 -29.25 8.92 0.45
C PHE A 443 -30.46 9.23 -0.45
N ARG A 444 -31.68 8.86 -0.04
CA ARG A 444 -32.91 9.23 -0.77
C ARG A 444 -33.10 10.75 -0.83
N SER A 445 -32.93 11.44 0.30
CA SER A 445 -33.03 12.92 0.32
C SER A 445 -32.04 13.58 -0.64
N ILE A 446 -30.82 13.03 -0.74
CA ILE A 446 -29.80 13.50 -1.71
C ILE A 446 -30.24 13.24 -3.15
N LEU A 447 -30.77 12.05 -3.46
CA LEU A 447 -31.26 11.72 -4.81
C LEU A 447 -32.48 12.56 -5.20
N ASP A 448 -33.43 12.74 -4.27
CA ASP A 448 -34.62 13.59 -4.46
C ASP A 448 -34.24 15.06 -4.68
N TYR A 449 -33.20 15.55 -4.01
CA TYR A 449 -32.67 16.89 -4.24
C TYR A 449 -31.94 17.01 -5.59
N ARG A 450 -31.09 16.03 -5.95
CA ARG A 450 -30.26 16.09 -7.15
C ARG A 450 -31.04 15.84 -8.43
N TYR A 451 -31.90 14.82 -8.42
CA TYR A 451 -32.59 14.31 -9.60
C TYR A 451 -34.11 14.40 -9.51
N GLY A 452 -34.65 14.48 -8.29
CA GLY A 452 -36.08 14.70 -8.06
C GLY A 452 -36.47 16.18 -8.03
N SER A 453 -37.62 16.44 -7.39
CA SER A 453 -38.20 17.78 -7.30
C SER A 453 -38.02 18.44 -5.92
N LEU A 454 -37.16 17.90 -5.06
CA LEU A 454 -37.00 18.40 -3.69
C LEU A 454 -36.30 19.76 -3.67
N PRO A 455 -36.93 20.83 -3.11
CA PRO A 455 -36.30 22.14 -2.99
C PRO A 455 -35.14 22.12 -1.99
N ILE A 456 -34.15 23.01 -2.19
CA ILE A 456 -32.96 23.11 -1.33
C ILE A 456 -33.30 23.35 0.14
N GLU A 457 -34.31 24.16 0.47
CA GLU A 457 -34.67 24.43 1.87
C GLU A 457 -35.22 23.18 2.55
N LYS A 458 -36.10 22.44 1.87
CA LYS A 458 -36.61 21.18 2.40
C LYS A 458 -35.51 20.12 2.54
N PHE A 459 -34.58 20.04 1.57
CA PHE A 459 -33.42 19.15 1.66
C PHE A 459 -32.53 19.47 2.86
N LYS A 460 -32.27 20.75 3.15
CA LYS A 460 -31.53 21.16 4.35
C LYS A 460 -32.25 20.73 5.62
N ASP A 461 -33.56 20.94 5.68
CA ASP A 461 -34.38 20.55 6.84
C ASP A 461 -34.31 19.03 7.06
N ASP A 462 -34.49 18.24 6.00
CA ASP A 462 -34.40 16.79 6.03
C ASP A 462 -33.03 16.32 6.57
N ILE A 463 -31.92 16.84 6.04
CA ILE A 463 -30.56 16.44 6.48
C ILE A 463 -30.22 16.93 7.91
N ASN A 464 -30.68 18.11 8.30
CA ASN A 464 -30.44 18.64 9.65
C ASN A 464 -31.28 17.90 10.70
N SER A 465 -32.44 17.38 10.33
CA SER A 465 -33.30 16.60 11.22
C SER A 465 -32.68 15.26 11.66
N LEU A 466 -31.75 14.73 10.86
CA LEU A 466 -31.14 13.41 11.08
C LEU A 466 -30.12 13.37 12.23
N ARG A 467 -29.69 14.53 12.78
CA ARG A 467 -28.82 14.65 13.98
C ARG A 467 -27.59 13.69 13.99
N PRO A 468 -26.68 13.78 13.00
CA PRO A 468 -25.45 12.99 13.01
C PRO A 468 -24.53 13.36 14.20
N GLU A 469 -23.48 12.57 14.44
CA GLU A 469 -22.55 12.74 15.56
C GLU A 469 -21.91 14.15 15.65
N SER A 470 -21.72 14.81 14.50
CA SER A 470 -21.20 16.16 14.39
C SER A 470 -22.02 16.97 13.39
N GLY A 471 -22.37 18.21 13.76
CA GLY A 471 -23.10 19.12 12.88
C GLY A 471 -22.35 19.50 11.59
N GLU A 472 -21.03 19.28 11.55
CA GLU A 472 -20.25 19.48 10.32
C GLU A 472 -20.62 18.49 9.21
N ILE A 473 -21.03 17.27 9.57
CA ILE A 473 -21.37 16.22 8.61
C ILE A 473 -22.59 16.65 7.78
N SER A 474 -23.66 17.13 8.42
CA SER A 474 -24.86 17.66 7.74
C SER A 474 -24.48 18.81 6.81
N LYS A 475 -23.61 19.72 7.25
CA LYS A 475 -23.13 20.84 6.43
C LYS A 475 -22.37 20.34 5.20
N TRP A 476 -21.47 19.37 5.33
CA TRP A 476 -20.73 18.82 4.19
C TRP A 476 -21.65 18.13 3.19
N VAL A 477 -22.62 17.34 3.64
CA VAL A 477 -23.62 16.72 2.74
C VAL A 477 -24.34 17.79 1.94
N ILE A 478 -24.89 18.81 2.63
CA ILE A 478 -25.64 19.89 1.97
C ILE A 478 -24.76 20.63 0.96
N ASP A 479 -23.56 21.05 1.36
CA ASP A 479 -22.67 21.85 0.52
C ASP A 479 -22.17 21.06 -0.70
N LEU A 480 -21.73 19.82 -0.51
CA LEU A 480 -21.24 19.00 -1.60
C LEU A 480 -22.37 18.57 -2.54
N SER A 481 -23.55 18.18 -2.03
CA SER A 481 -24.71 17.87 -2.89
C SER A 481 -25.14 19.07 -3.73
N ARG A 482 -25.14 20.28 -3.16
CA ARG A 482 -25.44 21.52 -3.89
C ARG A 482 -24.40 21.79 -4.98
N LYS A 483 -23.10 21.68 -4.66
CA LYS A 483 -22.03 21.88 -5.65
C LYS A 483 -22.13 20.87 -6.78
N ILE A 484 -22.25 19.58 -6.47
CA ILE A 484 -22.40 18.52 -7.48
C ILE A 484 -23.59 18.80 -8.40
N LYS A 485 -24.77 19.09 -7.85
CA LYS A 485 -25.97 19.41 -8.64
C LYS A 485 -25.72 20.59 -9.59
N SER A 486 -25.19 21.70 -9.07
CA SER A 486 -24.91 22.89 -9.88
C SER A 486 -23.90 22.63 -11.00
N PHE A 487 -22.90 21.78 -10.76
CA PHE A 487 -21.91 21.42 -11.77
C PHE A 487 -22.47 20.45 -12.80
N GLU A 488 -23.31 19.49 -12.40
CA GLU A 488 -24.01 18.60 -13.33
C GLU A 488 -24.96 19.38 -14.24
N GLU A 489 -25.74 20.33 -13.68
CA GLU A 489 -26.60 21.25 -14.44
C GLU A 489 -25.79 22.13 -15.39
N PHE A 490 -24.63 22.63 -14.93
CA PHE A 490 -23.72 23.41 -15.76
C PHE A 490 -23.18 22.59 -16.94
N VAL A 491 -22.72 21.35 -16.70
CA VAL A 491 -22.24 20.44 -17.76
C VAL A 491 -23.37 20.16 -18.74
N LEU A 492 -24.58 19.86 -18.25
CA LEU A 492 -25.76 19.61 -19.08
C LEU A 492 -26.13 20.80 -19.96
N ALA A 493 -26.00 22.03 -19.46
CA ALA A 493 -26.38 23.25 -20.18
C ALA A 493 -25.32 23.73 -21.18
N ASN A 494 -24.03 23.47 -20.92
CA ASN A 494 -22.92 24.11 -21.64
C ASN A 494 -22.03 23.15 -22.43
N VAL A 495 -22.12 21.83 -22.20
CA VAL A 495 -21.25 20.84 -22.86
C VAL A 495 -22.07 19.98 -23.82
N GLN A 496 -21.60 19.87 -25.06
CA GLN A 496 -22.19 18.93 -26.02
C GLN A 496 -21.95 17.49 -25.57
N TYR A 497 -23.02 16.69 -25.51
CA TYR A 497 -23.03 15.28 -25.12
C TYR A 497 -22.42 14.37 -26.21
N THR A 498 -21.12 14.54 -26.45
CA THR A 498 -20.33 13.65 -27.31
C THR A 498 -19.98 12.34 -26.60
N ASP A 499 -19.65 11.30 -27.35
CA ASP A 499 -19.28 9.99 -26.81
C ASP A 499 -18.10 10.08 -25.83
N LYS A 500 -17.15 10.99 -26.08
CA LYS A 500 -16.01 11.24 -25.18
C LYS A 500 -16.43 11.80 -23.82
N VAL A 501 -17.46 12.65 -23.79
CA VAL A 501 -18.03 13.22 -22.55
C VAL A 501 -18.84 12.16 -21.81
N LYS A 502 -19.68 11.39 -22.52
CA LYS A 502 -20.44 10.27 -21.95
C LYS A 502 -19.52 9.22 -21.33
N TYR A 503 -18.47 8.82 -22.04
CA TYR A 503 -17.43 7.92 -21.54
C TYR A 503 -16.78 8.49 -20.28
N SER A 504 -16.40 9.77 -20.29
CA SER A 504 -15.74 10.41 -19.14
C SER A 504 -16.67 10.46 -17.92
N LEU A 505 -17.96 10.73 -18.11
CA LEU A 505 -18.97 10.71 -17.04
C LEU A 505 -19.13 9.32 -16.42
N PHE A 506 -19.08 8.27 -17.24
CA PHE A 506 -19.24 6.90 -16.79
C PHE A 506 -17.93 6.34 -16.17
N ALA A 507 -16.79 6.56 -16.82
CA ALA A 507 -15.49 5.99 -16.43
C ALA A 507 -14.81 6.73 -15.27
N SER A 508 -15.16 7.98 -15.00
CA SER A 508 -14.61 8.73 -13.86
C SER A 508 -14.97 8.13 -12.50
N TYR A 509 -15.99 7.26 -12.41
CA TYR A 509 -16.27 6.49 -11.20
C TYR A 509 -15.22 5.41 -10.91
N ALA A 510 -14.40 5.01 -11.90
CA ALA A 510 -13.25 4.10 -11.70
C ALA A 510 -12.17 4.68 -10.78
N GLN A 511 -12.23 5.97 -10.44
CA GLN A 511 -11.43 6.58 -9.37
C GLN A 511 -11.63 5.89 -8.00
N ALA A 512 -12.76 5.20 -7.81
CA ALA A 512 -13.02 4.40 -6.62
C ALA A 512 -12.65 2.92 -6.83
N THR A 513 -11.35 2.62 -6.94
CA THR A 513 -10.85 1.25 -7.21
C THR A 513 -11.30 0.22 -6.18
N GLU A 514 -11.51 0.65 -4.93
CA GLU A 514 -11.97 -0.18 -3.82
C GLU A 514 -13.49 -0.37 -3.74
N LYS A 515 -14.26 0.37 -4.55
CA LYS A 515 -15.72 0.31 -4.52
C LYS A 515 -16.28 -0.46 -5.70
N ILE A 516 -17.42 -1.11 -5.48
CA ILE A 516 -18.25 -1.64 -6.56
C ILE A 516 -19.24 -0.54 -6.93
N ILE A 517 -19.18 -0.12 -8.19
CA ILE A 517 -20.07 0.91 -8.72
C ILE A 517 -21.26 0.20 -9.36
N VAL A 518 -22.45 0.44 -8.81
CA VAL A 518 -23.71 0.00 -9.38
C VAL A 518 -24.29 1.12 -10.21
N PHE A 519 -24.78 0.79 -11.41
CA PHE A 519 -25.44 1.73 -12.30
C PHE A 519 -26.80 1.24 -12.74
N THR A 520 -27.69 2.19 -13.02
CA THR A 520 -28.96 1.96 -13.71
C THR A 520 -28.92 2.70 -15.03
N LEU A 521 -29.17 1.99 -16.13
CA LEU A 521 -29.02 2.45 -17.50
C LEU A 521 -30.38 2.46 -18.20
N ASP A 522 -30.71 3.59 -18.82
CA ASP A 522 -31.74 3.71 -19.84
C ASP A 522 -31.08 3.54 -21.22
N PRO A 523 -31.20 2.35 -21.85
CA PRO A 523 -30.49 2.07 -23.09
C PRO A 523 -31.02 2.84 -24.29
N GLU A 524 -32.25 3.37 -24.25
CA GLU A 524 -32.80 4.14 -25.38
C GLU A 524 -32.34 5.60 -25.38
N ARG A 525 -32.14 6.18 -24.19
CA ARG A 525 -31.68 7.57 -24.05
C ARG A 525 -30.18 7.67 -23.75
N GLU A 526 -29.49 6.54 -23.60
CA GLU A 526 -28.08 6.47 -23.18
C GLU A 526 -27.80 7.23 -21.88
N ARG A 527 -28.82 7.30 -21.01
CA ARG A 527 -28.74 7.97 -19.70
C ARG A 527 -28.50 6.93 -18.62
N PHE A 528 -27.69 7.29 -17.66
CA PHE A 528 -27.38 6.42 -16.53
C PHE A 528 -27.27 7.21 -15.23
N LEU A 529 -27.48 6.50 -14.13
CA LEU A 529 -27.12 6.93 -12.78
C LEU A 529 -26.22 5.87 -12.17
N CYS A 530 -25.21 6.29 -11.40
CA CYS A 530 -24.28 5.38 -10.75
C CYS A 530 -24.12 5.77 -9.27
N ALA A 531 -23.94 4.77 -8.40
CA ALA A 531 -23.56 4.98 -7.02
C ALA A 531 -22.81 3.77 -6.45
N ASP A 532 -22.23 3.93 -5.26
CA ASP A 532 -21.63 2.82 -4.52
C ASP A 532 -22.69 1.75 -4.20
N ARG A 533 -22.36 0.47 -4.41
CA ARG A 533 -23.25 -0.68 -4.18
C ARG A 533 -23.95 -0.63 -2.83
N LYS A 534 -23.23 -0.31 -1.75
CA LYS A 534 -23.81 -0.27 -0.39
C LYS A 534 -24.90 0.80 -0.26
N LEU A 535 -24.86 1.87 -1.06
CA LEU A 535 -25.91 2.90 -1.06
C LEU A 535 -27.10 2.49 -1.93
N VAL A 536 -26.85 1.84 -3.07
CA VAL A 536 -27.91 1.36 -3.98
C VAL A 536 -28.74 0.23 -3.36
N GLU A 537 -28.16 -0.55 -2.43
CA GLU A 537 -28.92 -1.50 -1.60
C GLU A 537 -30.01 -0.80 -0.76
N HIS A 538 -29.89 0.51 -0.52
CA HIS A 538 -30.84 1.29 0.26
C HIS A 538 -31.77 2.15 -0.58
N ALA A 539 -31.44 2.46 -1.84
CA ALA A 539 -32.28 3.27 -2.73
C ALA A 539 -32.21 2.79 -4.20
N ASP A 540 -33.38 2.72 -4.84
CA ASP A 540 -33.49 2.31 -6.24
C ASP A 540 -33.29 3.51 -7.18
N LEU A 541 -32.22 3.47 -7.97
CA LEU A 541 -31.88 4.53 -8.91
C LEU A 541 -32.88 4.62 -10.09
N ALA A 542 -33.61 3.55 -10.39
CA ALA A 542 -34.58 3.52 -11.50
C ALA A 542 -35.64 4.62 -11.39
N LEU A 543 -36.06 4.94 -10.16
CA LEU A 543 -37.07 5.97 -9.86
C LEU A 543 -36.69 7.36 -10.38
N PHE A 544 -35.40 7.63 -10.55
CA PHE A 544 -34.86 8.94 -10.90
C PHE A 544 -34.53 9.09 -12.40
N LEU A 545 -34.72 8.04 -13.20
CA LEU A 545 -34.55 8.09 -14.66
C LEU A 545 -35.84 8.44 -15.42
N GLY A 546 -36.98 8.54 -14.72
CA GLY A 546 -38.27 8.94 -15.32
C GLY A 546 -38.80 7.96 -16.37
N ARG A 547 -38.52 6.67 -16.17
CA ARG A 547 -38.88 5.54 -17.05
C ARG A 547 -39.37 4.38 -16.20
N ASP A 548 -40.14 3.47 -16.80
CA ASP A 548 -40.53 2.25 -16.11
C ASP A 548 -39.28 1.39 -15.85
N LYS A 549 -39.21 0.82 -14.66
CA LYS A 549 -38.10 -0.02 -14.22
C LYS A 549 -37.91 -1.24 -15.12
N GLU A 550 -38.99 -1.73 -15.73
CA GLU A 550 -38.98 -2.88 -16.64
C GLU A 550 -38.33 -2.58 -17.99
N ASP A 551 -38.16 -1.30 -18.33
CA ASP A 551 -37.46 -0.80 -19.53
C ASP A 551 -36.00 -0.39 -19.26
N LEU A 552 -35.54 -0.55 -18.01
CA LEU A 552 -34.20 -0.17 -17.57
C LEU A 552 -33.34 -1.39 -17.31
N LEU A 553 -32.03 -1.17 -17.30
CA LEU A 553 -31.04 -2.17 -16.91
C LEU A 553 -30.34 -1.77 -15.64
N ARG A 554 -30.00 -2.76 -14.82
CA ARG A 554 -28.99 -2.60 -13.77
C ARG A 554 -27.66 -3.16 -14.25
N GLY A 555 -26.59 -2.59 -13.73
CA GLY A 555 -25.26 -3.16 -13.91
C GLY A 555 -24.33 -2.83 -12.76
N GLU A 556 -23.21 -3.53 -12.68
CA GLU A 556 -22.09 -3.15 -11.82
C GLU A 556 -20.76 -3.35 -12.51
N TYR A 557 -19.76 -2.63 -12.01
CA TYR A 557 -18.37 -2.90 -12.30
C TYR A 557 -17.50 -2.50 -11.11
N ARG A 558 -16.27 -3.00 -11.10
CA ARG A 558 -15.24 -2.66 -10.11
C ARG A 558 -13.98 -2.21 -10.84
N GLY A 559 -13.21 -1.28 -10.28
CA GLY A 559 -11.91 -0.90 -10.84
C GLY A 559 -11.98 -0.21 -12.21
N ASP A 560 -10.88 -0.27 -12.97
CA ASP A 560 -10.74 0.46 -14.23
C ASP A 560 -11.57 -0.18 -15.36
N LEU A 561 -12.43 0.62 -16.00
CA LEU A 561 -13.20 0.21 -17.17
C LEU A 561 -12.32 -0.08 -18.39
N LYS A 562 -11.08 0.42 -18.44
CA LYS A 562 -10.12 0.11 -19.51
C LYS A 562 -9.61 -1.33 -19.45
N GLU A 563 -9.64 -1.97 -18.28
CA GLU A 563 -9.19 -3.37 -18.13
C GLU A 563 -10.19 -4.31 -18.78
N ILE A 564 -9.90 -4.79 -19.99
CA ILE A 564 -10.84 -5.53 -20.83
C ILE A 564 -11.27 -6.84 -20.16
N ASP A 565 -10.37 -7.45 -19.38
CA ASP A 565 -10.61 -8.73 -18.72
C ASP A 565 -11.54 -8.65 -17.50
N ASN A 566 -11.68 -7.45 -16.93
CA ASN A 566 -12.57 -7.21 -15.81
C ASN A 566 -14.00 -6.93 -16.32
N PRO A 567 -14.98 -7.81 -16.07
CA PRO A 567 -16.28 -7.73 -16.71
C PRO A 567 -17.16 -6.61 -16.15
N VAL A 568 -17.99 -6.04 -17.01
CA VAL A 568 -19.18 -5.29 -16.61
C VAL A 568 -20.34 -6.28 -16.45
N TYR A 569 -21.05 -6.20 -15.34
CA TYR A 569 -22.24 -7.03 -15.11
C TYR A 569 -23.48 -6.28 -15.60
N LEU A 570 -24.40 -6.99 -16.25
CA LEU A 570 -25.70 -6.48 -16.66
C LEU A 570 -26.81 -7.38 -16.11
N GLY A 571 -27.96 -6.80 -15.80
CA GLY A 571 -29.08 -7.54 -15.29
C GLY A 571 -30.40 -6.82 -15.44
N VAL A 572 -31.46 -7.60 -15.23
CA VAL A 572 -32.85 -7.17 -15.18
C VAL A 572 -33.41 -7.45 -13.79
N TRP A 573 -34.49 -6.78 -13.42
CA TRP A 573 -35.08 -6.96 -12.10
C TRP A 573 -36.00 -8.18 -12.02
N ARG A 574 -36.87 -8.35 -13.00
CA ARG A 574 -37.95 -9.34 -12.98
C ARG A 574 -38.09 -10.05 -14.33
N ILE A 575 -38.46 -11.33 -14.28
CA ILE A 575 -38.84 -12.17 -15.41
C ILE A 575 -40.07 -12.99 -14.98
N ASP A 576 -41.19 -12.85 -15.69
CA ASP A 576 -42.43 -13.56 -15.34
C ASP A 576 -42.93 -14.56 -16.36
N THR A 577 -42.84 -14.22 -17.65
CA THR A 577 -43.45 -14.96 -18.75
C THR A 577 -42.45 -15.14 -19.89
N ALA A 578 -42.75 -16.02 -20.84
CA ALA A 578 -41.93 -16.20 -22.05
C ALA A 578 -41.75 -14.88 -22.84
N ASP A 579 -42.84 -14.13 -23.04
CA ASP A 579 -42.79 -12.84 -23.75
C ASP A 579 -41.96 -11.79 -22.99
N ASP A 580 -42.07 -11.76 -21.66
CA ASP A 580 -41.26 -10.87 -20.83
C ASP A 580 -39.78 -11.27 -20.85
N PHE A 581 -39.49 -12.57 -20.80
CA PHE A 581 -38.13 -13.08 -20.92
C PHE A 581 -37.49 -12.67 -22.25
N GLU A 582 -38.18 -12.84 -23.37
CA GLU A 582 -37.69 -12.38 -24.67
C GLU A 582 -37.44 -10.86 -24.69
N LYS A 583 -38.36 -10.07 -24.12
CA LYS A 583 -38.18 -8.62 -23.97
C LYS A 583 -36.94 -8.28 -23.14
N LYS A 584 -36.69 -8.99 -22.04
CA LYS A 584 -35.51 -8.80 -21.18
C LYS A 584 -34.21 -9.15 -21.90
N LEU A 585 -34.19 -10.21 -22.71
CA LEU A 585 -33.02 -10.55 -23.53
C LEU A 585 -32.74 -9.45 -24.57
N LYS A 586 -33.78 -8.94 -25.25
CA LYS A 586 -33.65 -7.81 -26.17
C LYS A 586 -33.19 -6.54 -25.46
N LEU A 587 -33.63 -6.33 -24.22
CA LEU A 587 -33.19 -5.21 -23.39
C LEU A 587 -31.70 -5.31 -23.07
N LEU A 588 -31.18 -6.49 -22.69
CA LEU A 588 -29.75 -6.72 -22.47
C LEU A 588 -28.90 -6.40 -23.72
N ARG A 589 -29.36 -6.80 -24.91
CA ARG A 589 -28.71 -6.44 -26.19
C ARG A 589 -28.67 -4.93 -26.40
N ARG A 590 -29.80 -4.24 -26.19
CA ARG A 590 -29.85 -2.77 -26.26
C ARG A 590 -28.93 -2.10 -25.24
N GLY A 591 -28.81 -2.68 -24.04
CA GLY A 591 -27.84 -2.26 -23.03
C GLY A 591 -26.39 -2.33 -23.51
N ALA A 592 -26.01 -3.45 -24.13
CA ALA A 592 -24.67 -3.60 -24.70
C ALA A 592 -24.40 -2.57 -25.81
N GLN A 593 -25.38 -2.33 -26.67
CA GLN A 593 -25.31 -1.30 -27.72
C GLN A 593 -25.13 0.10 -27.12
N ALA A 594 -25.92 0.44 -26.09
CA ALA A 594 -25.83 1.73 -25.40
C ALA A 594 -24.48 1.93 -24.70
N LEU A 595 -23.92 0.89 -24.08
CA LEU A 595 -22.58 0.98 -23.46
C LEU A 595 -21.47 1.20 -24.51
N ILE A 596 -21.58 0.58 -25.68
CA ILE A 596 -20.66 0.84 -26.80
C ILE A 596 -20.80 2.29 -27.29
N ALA A 597 -22.03 2.79 -27.44
CA ALA A 597 -22.31 4.17 -27.84
C ALA A 597 -21.81 5.21 -26.81
N ILE A 598 -21.89 4.89 -25.52
CA ILE A 598 -21.28 5.69 -24.44
C ILE A 598 -19.74 5.73 -24.55
N GLY A 599 -19.12 4.85 -25.34
CA GLY A 599 -17.68 4.82 -25.61
C GLY A 599 -16.91 3.73 -24.84
N ILE A 600 -17.61 2.74 -24.26
CA ILE A 600 -16.95 1.58 -23.65
C ILE A 600 -16.35 0.69 -24.73
N ASN A 601 -15.16 0.16 -24.48
CA ASN A 601 -14.47 -0.71 -25.43
C ASN A 601 -15.34 -1.91 -25.80
N LYS A 602 -15.58 -2.12 -27.10
CA LYS A 602 -16.41 -3.20 -27.64
C LYS A 602 -15.96 -4.62 -27.21
N ASN A 603 -14.67 -4.80 -26.90
CA ASN A 603 -14.11 -6.06 -26.44
C ASN A 603 -14.26 -6.28 -24.93
N LYS A 604 -14.75 -5.29 -24.17
CA LYS A 604 -14.94 -5.40 -22.71
C LYS A 604 -15.81 -6.62 -22.40
N LYS A 605 -15.37 -7.44 -21.45
CA LYS A 605 -16.13 -8.61 -21.01
C LYS A 605 -17.43 -8.19 -20.34
N VAL A 606 -18.48 -8.97 -20.57
CA VAL A 606 -19.81 -8.82 -19.99
C VAL A 606 -20.19 -10.11 -19.30
N LYS A 607 -20.74 -9.97 -18.09
CA LYS A 607 -21.37 -11.03 -17.31
C LYS A 607 -22.79 -10.63 -16.94
N PHE A 608 -23.56 -11.58 -16.42
CA PHE A 608 -24.95 -11.34 -16.07
C PHE A 608 -25.19 -11.51 -14.58
N TYR A 609 -26.05 -10.65 -14.04
CA TYR A 609 -26.60 -10.82 -12.69
C TYR A 609 -27.65 -11.93 -12.67
N GLU A 610 -27.76 -12.55 -11.51
CA GLU A 610 -28.97 -13.28 -11.16
C GLU A 610 -30.17 -12.32 -11.17
N THR A 611 -31.29 -12.76 -11.72
CA THR A 611 -32.51 -11.92 -11.78
C THR A 611 -33.11 -11.83 -10.38
N THR A 612 -33.57 -10.65 -9.96
CA THR A 612 -34.05 -10.44 -8.57
C THR A 612 -35.31 -11.26 -8.27
N SER A 613 -36.19 -11.38 -9.27
CA SER A 613 -37.41 -12.19 -9.20
C SER A 613 -37.58 -12.91 -10.53
N ASN A 614 -37.52 -14.24 -10.51
CA ASN A 614 -37.83 -15.05 -11.68
C ASN A 614 -38.91 -16.05 -11.33
N THR A 615 -40.05 -15.99 -12.01
CA THR A 615 -41.14 -16.97 -11.89
C THR A 615 -41.33 -17.80 -13.15
N TRP A 616 -40.42 -17.66 -14.13
CA TRP A 616 -40.43 -18.40 -15.39
C TRP A 616 -39.43 -19.56 -15.36
N GLN A 617 -39.69 -20.57 -16.19
CA GLN A 617 -38.90 -21.80 -16.28
C GLN A 617 -37.46 -21.59 -16.81
N GLN A 618 -37.16 -20.43 -17.38
CA GLN A 618 -35.83 -20.08 -17.87
C GLN A 618 -35.30 -18.85 -17.15
N LYS A 619 -33.98 -18.84 -16.90
CA LYS A 619 -33.24 -17.72 -16.32
C LYS A 619 -32.08 -17.29 -17.23
N ILE A 620 -31.53 -16.12 -16.96
CA ILE A 620 -30.31 -15.65 -17.63
C ILE A 620 -29.12 -16.40 -17.03
N ASN A 621 -28.30 -17.00 -17.90
CA ASN A 621 -27.11 -17.74 -17.50
C ASN A 621 -26.02 -16.82 -16.96
N THR A 622 -25.83 -16.82 -15.65
CA THR A 622 -24.87 -15.96 -14.95
C THR A 622 -23.41 -16.39 -15.12
N LEU A 623 -23.17 -17.65 -15.52
CA LEU A 623 -21.84 -18.19 -15.79
C LEU A 623 -21.32 -17.81 -17.18
N LYS A 624 -22.21 -17.38 -18.08
CA LYS A 624 -21.84 -17.03 -19.44
C LYS A 624 -21.09 -15.70 -19.49
N ILE A 625 -19.96 -15.71 -20.19
CA ILE A 625 -19.10 -14.54 -20.41
C ILE A 625 -19.09 -14.22 -21.90
N LEU A 626 -19.43 -12.98 -22.25
CA LEU A 626 -19.41 -12.48 -23.62
C LEU A 626 -18.59 -11.20 -23.70
N THR A 627 -18.37 -10.67 -24.91
CA THR A 627 -17.95 -9.28 -25.10
C THR A 627 -19.15 -8.40 -25.38
N LEU A 628 -19.04 -7.08 -25.13
CA LEU A 628 -20.08 -6.11 -25.50
C LEU A 628 -20.44 -6.21 -27.00
N GLU A 629 -19.44 -6.30 -27.88
CA GLU A 629 -19.63 -6.43 -29.33
C GLU A 629 -20.47 -7.66 -29.68
N LYS A 630 -20.16 -8.80 -29.07
CA LYS A 630 -20.86 -10.05 -29.33
C LYS A 630 -22.31 -9.99 -28.86
N LEU A 631 -22.57 -9.49 -27.66
CA LEU A 631 -23.93 -9.35 -27.13
C LEU A 631 -24.75 -8.33 -27.94
N ALA A 632 -24.13 -7.21 -28.34
CA ALA A 632 -24.78 -6.17 -29.15
C ALA A 632 -25.16 -6.64 -30.55
N GLY A 633 -24.41 -7.61 -31.10
CA GLY A 633 -24.60 -8.16 -32.44
C GLY A 633 -25.52 -9.39 -32.55
N PHE A 634 -26.00 -9.95 -31.43
CA PHE A 634 -26.89 -11.12 -31.47
C PHE A 634 -28.19 -10.84 -32.21
N SER A 635 -28.56 -11.74 -33.12
CA SER A 635 -29.91 -11.86 -33.66
C SER A 635 -30.91 -12.30 -32.59
N ASP A 636 -32.21 -12.17 -32.87
CA ASP A 636 -33.27 -12.52 -31.90
C ASP A 636 -33.21 -13.99 -31.46
N SER A 637 -32.80 -14.92 -32.34
CA SER A 637 -32.64 -16.33 -32.00
C SER A 637 -31.38 -16.60 -31.16
N GLU A 638 -30.28 -15.90 -31.42
CA GLU A 638 -29.01 -16.07 -30.69
C GLU A 638 -29.08 -15.57 -29.24
N LEU A 639 -30.02 -14.66 -28.94
CA LEU A 639 -30.27 -14.19 -27.58
C LEU A 639 -30.64 -15.33 -26.63
N PHE A 640 -31.37 -16.34 -27.08
CA PHE A 640 -31.71 -17.49 -26.26
C PHE A 640 -30.49 -18.34 -25.88
N SER A 641 -29.33 -18.13 -26.52
CA SER A 641 -28.10 -18.80 -26.11
C SER A 641 -27.62 -18.37 -24.71
N ILE A 642 -28.04 -17.20 -24.22
CA ILE A 642 -27.71 -16.73 -22.85
C ILE A 642 -28.78 -17.13 -21.83
N ALA A 643 -29.77 -17.94 -22.23
CA ALA A 643 -30.73 -18.55 -21.33
C ALA A 643 -30.20 -19.89 -20.79
N GLU A 644 -30.64 -20.24 -19.59
CA GLU A 644 -30.53 -21.58 -19.01
C GLU A 644 -31.84 -21.94 -18.29
N GLU A 645 -32.05 -23.22 -18.01
CA GLU A 645 -33.21 -23.64 -17.21
C GLU A 645 -33.08 -23.09 -15.78
N ALA A 646 -34.20 -22.62 -15.22
CA ALA A 646 -34.25 -22.22 -13.83
C ALA A 646 -34.23 -23.49 -12.95
N ASP A 647 -33.34 -23.52 -11.96
CA ASP A 647 -33.30 -24.62 -11.01
C ASP A 647 -34.57 -24.60 -10.13
N ASP A 648 -35.36 -25.67 -10.15
CA ASP A 648 -36.53 -25.87 -9.28
C ASP A 648 -36.08 -26.12 -7.83
N TYR A 649 -35.70 -25.07 -7.12
CA TYR A 649 -35.33 -25.17 -5.69
C TYR A 649 -36.54 -25.28 -4.75
N LEU A 650 -37.78 -25.18 -5.25
CA LEU A 650 -39.00 -25.12 -4.42
C LEU A 650 -39.85 -26.40 -4.37
N GLU A 651 -39.59 -27.43 -5.20
CA GLU A 651 -40.36 -28.68 -5.13
C GLU A 651 -39.83 -29.73 -4.14
N ASN A 652 -38.63 -29.56 -3.57
CA ASN A 652 -38.00 -30.57 -2.69
C ASN A 652 -38.09 -30.30 -1.17
N LEU A 653 -38.83 -29.28 -0.73
CA LEU A 653 -39.17 -29.11 0.69
C LEU A 653 -40.49 -29.84 1.00
N VAL A 654 -40.40 -31.17 1.09
CA VAL A 654 -41.41 -31.94 1.84
C VAL A 654 -41.28 -31.51 3.30
N PHE A 655 -42.22 -30.72 3.79
CA PHE A 655 -42.45 -30.58 5.22
C PHE A 655 -42.86 -31.96 5.75
N VAL A 656 -41.89 -32.72 6.26
CA VAL A 656 -42.19 -33.85 7.13
C VAL A 656 -42.56 -33.24 8.48
N GLY A 657 -43.84 -33.38 8.83
CA GLY A 657 -44.39 -32.97 10.12
C GLY A 657 -43.85 -33.78 11.29
#